data_AF-A0A353B963-F1
#
_entry.id   AF-A0A353B963-F1
#
_cell.length_a   1.000
_cell.length_b   1.000
_cell.length_c   1.000
_cell.angle_alpha   90.00
_cell.angle_beta   90.00
_cell.angle_gamma   90.00
#
_symmetry.space_group_name_H-M   'P 1'
#
loop_
_entity.id
_entity.type
_entity.pdbx_description
1 polymer ?
#
loop_
_entity_poly.entity_id
_entity_poly.type
_entity_poly.pdbx_seq_one_letter_code
_entity_poly.pdbx_strand_id
1 'polypeptide(L)'
;MRVPQRRSQATSYSLTSFFALLFCFQAGALLAETPCSIPGVSAKQAAASPSGITRHIDAVPRAECFPIESLPEDLQTLSRELLLEALDSEALYTFVGGIKPISEGFWSEYFQVSPPDITQLGRARRAMEAWRCGRSYDAGVLVFENLRAGQRYGSAWIVDRESLKRKIAEESAYFGRLGISDATSPEVVLLSVERAKQAAERWRGFGLVFGYPKNAIDFFVRAGEHQSNTGEFVRRDFRSYPTHSSSSYNFVYAVPRFSEETDAERELRRRVDSILNVYTAHRDRYIKDEDPRRVVELVRDWFDDGNGWCHSDHALQKATMWGDARRWAEEDGIRLKTASPEQPLEDLEQLDSFLASPRIVALGESTHGTREIFQMKHRVFRYLVEKHGVRLFGIEASYAACLPIDAYVVTGLGDPREAIAGQGFWTWDTEEVLALVEWMRAWNQRRPEGESPLRFYGFDTQDAYTPLKMVLAEVQDFAPNVHDEFTELLKVALEEQYGDSLNSAPRTQLQDLLVAIDKLSEFCGNVEGVTQSKKEQLELLLLQAKSAVQTEVSSRDRWSSMGVVAEVDLYSRIRKKISAIDAWASTLEGDHGDALREFVRSADDLAECQMKFRDEMDNVDRERWRRAVTWAREVADSDERKKAVADLEQFLVVSTEYLDKPRELSNARDETMATMVERILQQHGTGSRIALWAHDWHISKFAGNLTRHVPRMGTFLEQRFADDYLPIGISFGTGAFQAKYYPQDDEDPAKLVLREFRVSGSRNDSFSNVFDYSDSPVSAFDLTDDGVNALPAWMRQPQYNRTIGAVFRPELEKSDSYYEEMEIAAHYELVLHIKKTSRARPLGPVARFRFGAKFEESDEGSKSDSQNLANGGARINSVAEKSLAELCGLKSGDRIVGIEDEEIVSASQFKKALAEIDRPGSYKLSVVRTSDQLKGQAAEQRIFYLLVPQWIAD
;
A
#
# COMPACT_ATOMS: atom_id res chain seq x y z
N MET A 1 60.52 37.34 -22.72
CA MET A 1 61.90 37.44 -23.26
C MET A 1 62.88 36.86 -22.25
N ARG A 2 63.99 36.26 -22.72
CA ARG A 2 65.22 35.90 -21.96
C ARG A 2 65.12 34.96 -20.74
N VAL A 3 65.31 33.67 -21.02
CA VAL A 3 66.15 32.71 -20.27
C VAL A 3 67.61 33.25 -20.28
N PRO A 4 68.49 33.16 -19.24
CA PRO A 4 69.11 31.90 -18.75
C PRO A 4 69.63 31.95 -17.26
N GLN A 5 70.52 31.11 -16.67
CA GLN A 5 71.21 29.86 -17.07
C GLN A 5 71.64 28.96 -15.84
N ARG A 6 71.46 27.63 -15.95
CA ARG A 6 72.33 26.48 -15.55
C ARG A 6 73.25 26.45 -14.29
N ARG A 7 73.23 25.26 -13.65
CA ARG A 7 74.39 24.40 -13.20
C ARG A 7 75.28 24.89 -12.03
N SER A 8 75.95 24.02 -11.23
CA SER A 8 75.94 22.55 -11.08
C SER A 8 76.82 22.10 -9.90
N GLN A 9 76.53 20.89 -9.35
CA GLN A 9 77.49 19.97 -8.68
C GLN A 9 78.18 20.44 -7.37
N ALA A 10 78.69 19.57 -6.48
CA ALA A 10 78.35 18.18 -6.10
C ALA A 10 79.23 17.76 -4.90
N THR A 11 78.78 16.81 -4.06
CA THR A 11 79.59 15.89 -3.22
C THR A 11 80.51 16.48 -2.11
N SER A 12 80.76 15.84 -0.96
CA SER A 12 80.34 14.52 -0.43
C SER A 12 80.46 14.41 1.10
N TYR A 13 79.42 13.83 1.70
CA TYR A 13 79.36 12.92 2.87
C TYR A 13 80.47 12.83 3.94
N SER A 14 80.02 12.85 5.20
CA SER A 14 80.41 11.89 6.26
C SER A 14 79.17 11.51 7.08
N LEU A 15 79.01 10.24 7.47
CA LEU A 15 77.80 9.72 8.13
C LEU A 15 77.93 9.68 9.66
N THR A 16 76.91 10.17 10.38
CA THR A 16 76.43 9.60 11.66
C THR A 16 75.00 10.06 11.99
N SER A 17 74.04 9.82 11.10
CA SER A 17 72.57 9.85 11.35
C SER A 17 71.81 9.31 10.14
N PHE A 18 71.50 8.00 10.16
CA PHE A 18 70.68 7.23 9.21
C PHE A 18 70.23 6.00 10.05
N PHE A 19 68.96 5.63 10.22
CA PHE A 19 67.79 5.75 9.35
C PHE A 19 66.52 6.21 10.10
N ALA A 20 66.10 7.44 9.82
CA ALA A 20 64.70 7.87 9.81
C ALA A 20 64.60 8.90 8.68
N LEU A 21 63.52 8.92 7.89
CA LEU A 21 63.38 9.62 6.60
C LEU A 21 64.25 9.06 5.45
N LEU A 22 63.73 8.06 4.71
CA LEU A 22 63.03 8.30 3.43
C LEU A 22 62.67 6.97 2.75
N PHE A 23 61.39 6.77 2.44
CA PHE A 23 60.99 6.23 1.12
C PHE A 23 59.58 6.71 0.73
N CYS A 24 59.43 8.04 0.66
CA CYS A 24 58.44 8.66 -0.21
C CYS A 24 59.19 9.59 -1.16
N PHE A 25 59.37 9.16 -2.41
CA PHE A 25 59.75 10.03 -3.53
C PHE A 25 59.25 9.42 -4.84
N GLN A 26 58.79 10.28 -5.76
CA GLN A 26 58.18 9.96 -7.07
C GLN A 26 56.77 9.33 -6.99
N ALA A 27 55.72 9.88 -7.61
CA ALA A 27 55.52 11.19 -8.28
C ALA A 27 54.02 11.56 -8.13
N GLY A 28 53.65 12.83 -7.93
CA GLY A 28 53.22 13.75 -9.00
C GLY A 28 51.72 13.58 -9.32
N ALA A 29 50.83 14.59 -9.24
CA ALA A 29 51.03 16.03 -9.09
C ALA A 29 49.89 16.73 -8.31
N LEU A 30 50.11 18.00 -7.97
CA LEU A 30 49.26 18.86 -7.14
C LEU A 30 49.03 20.18 -7.89
N LEU A 31 47.79 20.68 -7.93
CA LEU A 31 47.44 22.10 -8.08
C LEU A 31 46.23 22.32 -7.16
N ALA A 32 46.36 22.89 -5.96
CA ALA A 32 46.80 24.24 -5.57
C ALA A 32 45.62 25.24 -5.52
N GLU A 33 45.09 25.43 -4.31
CA GLU A 33 44.22 26.56 -3.97
C GLU A 33 45.05 27.70 -3.34
N THR A 34 44.78 28.93 -3.77
CA THR A 34 44.88 30.14 -2.92
C THR A 34 43.82 31.14 -3.42
N PRO A 35 43.19 31.93 -2.52
CA PRO A 35 41.89 32.51 -2.81
C PRO A 35 41.97 33.81 -3.61
N CYS A 36 41.07 33.96 -4.58
CA CYS A 36 40.77 35.24 -5.22
C CYS A 36 39.31 35.62 -4.91
N SER A 37 39.12 36.69 -4.13
CA SER A 37 37.80 37.14 -3.69
C SER A 37 37.10 37.99 -4.75
N ILE A 38 35.95 37.51 -5.24
CA ILE A 38 34.99 38.27 -6.04
C ILE A 38 33.66 38.32 -5.26
N PRO A 39 33.09 39.50 -4.96
CA PRO A 39 31.85 39.61 -4.21
C PRO A 39 30.61 39.51 -5.12
N GLY A 40 29.57 38.78 -4.69
CA GLY A 40 28.21 38.94 -5.24
C GLY A 40 27.46 37.69 -5.69
N VAL A 41 27.33 36.65 -4.85
CA VAL A 41 26.20 35.70 -4.90
C VAL A 41 25.75 35.42 -3.46
N SER A 42 24.45 35.37 -3.19
CA SER A 42 23.90 35.29 -1.83
C SER A 42 24.01 33.88 -1.21
N ALA A 43 24.32 33.83 0.08
CA ALA A 43 24.46 32.58 0.82
C ALA A 43 23.09 31.96 1.17
N LYS A 44 22.62 31.02 0.34
CA LYS A 44 21.50 30.10 0.65
C LYS A 44 21.59 28.79 -0.16
N GLN A 45 22.71 28.05 -0.07
CA GLN A 45 22.82 26.66 -0.61
C GLN A 45 24.12 25.92 -0.19
N ALA A 46 24.52 25.99 1.09
CA ALA A 46 25.73 25.32 1.59
C ALA A 46 25.59 24.84 3.04
N ALA A 47 24.51 24.10 3.35
CA ALA A 47 24.27 23.53 4.67
C ALA A 47 23.43 22.23 4.62
N ALA A 48 23.79 21.27 3.77
CA ALA A 48 23.25 19.91 3.79
C ALA A 48 24.19 18.92 3.08
N SER A 49 25.14 18.34 3.82
CA SER A 49 25.76 17.07 3.42
C SER A 49 26.27 16.33 4.65
N PRO A 50 25.48 15.39 5.22
CA PRO A 50 25.94 14.51 6.29
C PRO A 50 26.81 13.37 5.72
N SER A 51 27.83 13.70 4.92
CA SER A 51 28.77 12.75 4.30
C SER A 51 30.08 12.62 5.08
N GLY A 52 30.01 12.81 6.40
CA GLY A 52 31.09 12.56 7.35
C GLY A 52 31.17 11.11 7.81
N ILE A 53 31.11 10.13 6.91
CA ILE A 53 31.25 8.71 7.26
C ILE A 53 32.70 8.44 7.65
N THR A 54 33.01 8.54 8.94
CA THR A 54 34.17 7.87 9.54
C THR A 54 33.98 6.37 9.37
N ARG A 55 34.62 5.79 8.35
CA ARG A 55 34.69 4.33 8.17
C ARG A 55 35.18 3.70 9.47
N HIS A 56 34.34 2.89 10.11
CA HIS A 56 34.78 2.05 11.23
C HIS A 56 35.91 1.14 10.72
N ILE A 57 36.99 1.05 11.49
CA ILE A 57 38.22 0.32 11.12
C ILE A 57 37.96 -1.19 10.92
N ASP A 58 36.82 -1.67 11.40
CA ASP A 58 36.41 -3.08 11.43
C ASP A 58 35.21 -3.44 10.54
N ALA A 59 34.70 -2.49 9.74
CA ALA A 59 33.65 -2.78 8.77
C ALA A 59 34.18 -3.68 7.64
N VAL A 60 33.42 -4.71 7.26
CA VAL A 60 33.77 -5.68 6.21
C VAL A 60 32.74 -5.68 5.08
N PRO A 61 33.08 -6.10 3.86
CA PRO A 61 32.09 -6.33 2.80
C PRO A 61 31.00 -7.30 3.26
N ARG A 62 29.74 -7.08 2.85
CA ARG A 62 28.57 -7.87 3.26
C ARG A 62 28.78 -9.39 3.16
N ALA A 63 29.47 -9.87 2.13
CA ALA A 63 29.78 -11.28 1.91
C ALA A 63 30.82 -11.87 2.90
N GLU A 64 31.69 -11.04 3.48
CA GLU A 64 32.71 -11.44 4.45
C GLU A 64 32.19 -11.42 5.90
N CYS A 65 31.00 -10.88 6.12
CA CYS A 65 30.27 -10.98 7.39
C CYS A 65 29.54 -12.34 7.45
N PHE A 66 29.76 -13.13 8.50
CA PHE A 66 29.25 -14.49 8.68
C PHE A 66 29.40 -15.40 7.43
N PRO A 67 30.63 -15.66 6.94
CA PRO A 67 30.89 -16.44 5.72
C PRO A 67 30.67 -17.95 5.92
N ILE A 68 29.47 -18.36 6.34
CA ILE A 68 29.10 -19.77 6.55
C ILE A 68 29.26 -20.58 5.26
N GLU A 69 29.14 -19.94 4.10
CA GLU A 69 29.37 -20.55 2.78
C GLU A 69 30.82 -21.06 2.58
N SER A 70 31.79 -20.61 3.38
CA SER A 70 33.16 -21.14 3.35
C SER A 70 33.34 -22.44 4.15
N LEU A 71 32.32 -22.90 4.89
CA LEU A 71 32.37 -24.16 5.62
C LEU A 71 32.01 -25.36 4.72
N PRO A 72 32.49 -26.58 5.05
CA PRO A 72 31.98 -27.82 4.48
C PRO A 72 30.45 -27.92 4.56
N GLU A 73 29.81 -28.51 3.55
CA GLU A 73 28.35 -28.55 3.40
C GLU A 73 27.61 -29.12 4.63
N ASP A 74 28.16 -30.17 5.26
CA ASP A 74 27.62 -30.81 6.48
C ASP A 74 27.70 -29.92 7.74
N LEU A 75 28.57 -28.90 7.71
CA LEU A 75 28.72 -27.89 8.73
C LEU A 75 27.96 -26.60 8.40
N GLN A 76 27.69 -26.30 7.13
CA GLN A 76 26.89 -25.12 6.78
C GLN A 76 25.47 -25.21 7.35
N THR A 77 24.81 -26.36 7.18
CA THR A 77 23.46 -26.59 7.71
C THR A 77 23.43 -26.44 9.23
N LEU A 78 24.34 -27.15 9.93
CA LEU A 78 24.47 -27.04 11.39
C LEU A 78 24.79 -25.61 11.84
N SER A 79 25.63 -24.88 11.11
CA SER A 79 25.97 -23.49 11.44
C SER A 79 24.76 -22.56 11.32
N ARG A 80 23.91 -22.76 10.30
CA ARG A 80 22.66 -22.00 10.14
C ARG A 80 21.63 -22.34 11.22
N GLU A 81 21.45 -23.62 11.54
CA GLU A 81 20.58 -24.09 12.65
C GLU A 81 21.00 -23.47 13.99
N LEU A 82 22.28 -23.57 14.33
CA LEU A 82 22.84 -23.00 15.55
C LEU A 82 22.74 -21.46 15.59
N LEU A 83 22.89 -20.79 14.44
CA LEU A 83 22.82 -19.34 14.35
C LEU A 83 21.38 -18.84 14.56
N LEU A 84 20.39 -19.57 14.05
CA LEU A 84 18.98 -19.26 14.30
C LEU A 84 18.63 -19.44 15.78
N GLU A 85 18.98 -20.58 16.39
CA GLU A 85 18.78 -20.84 17.82
C GLU A 85 19.47 -19.78 18.71
N ALA A 86 20.66 -19.31 18.32
CA ALA A 86 21.37 -18.24 19.04
C ALA A 86 20.67 -16.87 18.90
N LEU A 87 20.09 -16.55 17.74
CA LEU A 87 19.34 -15.30 17.53
C LEU A 87 17.94 -15.34 18.17
N ASP A 88 17.32 -16.52 18.27
CA ASP A 88 16.00 -16.68 18.90
C ASP A 88 16.05 -16.73 20.44
N SER A 89 17.22 -17.04 20.99
CA SER A 89 17.51 -17.09 22.43
C SER A 89 18.18 -15.79 22.93
N GLU A 90 18.78 -15.82 24.12
CA GLU A 90 19.40 -14.63 24.72
C GLU A 90 20.74 -14.23 24.08
N ALA A 91 21.25 -14.99 23.12
CA ALA A 91 22.41 -14.57 22.31
C ALA A 91 22.09 -13.38 21.39
N LEU A 92 20.81 -13.12 21.07
CA LEU A 92 20.35 -11.88 20.44
C LEU A 92 20.93 -10.61 21.08
N TYR A 93 20.91 -10.54 22.41
CA TYR A 93 21.38 -9.39 23.19
C TYR A 93 22.91 -9.26 23.23
N THR A 94 23.62 -10.24 22.67
CA THR A 94 25.05 -10.19 22.34
C THR A 94 25.27 -9.86 20.85
N PHE A 95 24.49 -10.42 19.92
CA PHE A 95 24.56 -10.10 18.47
C PHE A 95 24.24 -8.64 18.11
N VAL A 96 23.45 -7.95 18.91
CA VAL A 96 23.21 -6.50 18.76
C VAL A 96 24.18 -5.68 19.62
N GLY A 97 24.93 -6.33 20.51
CA GLY A 97 25.88 -5.69 21.42
C GLY A 97 25.24 -4.78 22.47
N GLY A 98 26.08 -4.26 23.36
CA GLY A 98 25.72 -3.22 24.33
C GLY A 98 24.79 -3.64 25.48
N ILE A 99 24.19 -4.84 25.48
CA ILE A 99 23.47 -5.42 26.63
C ILE A 99 24.29 -6.55 27.23
N LYS A 100 24.40 -7.68 26.52
CA LYS A 100 25.18 -8.84 26.96
C LYS A 100 26.55 -8.82 26.26
N PRO A 101 27.67 -8.80 27.02
CA PRO A 101 28.98 -9.01 26.42
C PRO A 101 29.15 -10.44 25.89
N ILE A 102 28.62 -11.42 26.62
CA ILE A 102 28.62 -12.86 26.28
C ILE A 102 27.22 -13.43 26.53
N SER A 103 26.79 -14.36 25.67
CA SER A 103 25.68 -15.27 25.93
C SER A 103 26.12 -16.72 25.71
N GLU A 104 25.49 -17.66 26.40
CA GLU A 104 25.73 -19.11 26.29
C GLU A 104 24.41 -19.89 26.14
N GLY A 105 24.47 -21.22 26.09
CA GLY A 105 23.28 -22.08 26.26
C GLY A 105 22.51 -22.45 24.98
N PHE A 106 22.66 -21.72 23.88
CA PHE A 106 22.04 -22.03 22.58
C PHE A 106 22.51 -23.35 21.94
N TRP A 107 23.59 -23.94 22.46
CA TRP A 107 23.95 -25.34 22.24
C TRP A 107 24.64 -25.90 23.47
N SER A 108 24.42 -27.18 23.78
CA SER A 108 25.18 -27.85 24.83
C SER A 108 25.16 -29.37 24.73
N GLU A 109 26.14 -30.01 25.37
CA GLU A 109 26.34 -31.46 25.34
C GLU A 109 27.05 -31.98 26.61
N TYR A 110 26.72 -33.22 27.00
CA TYR A 110 27.50 -33.98 27.98
C TYR A 110 28.36 -35.04 27.30
N PHE A 111 29.68 -34.92 27.44
CA PHE A 111 30.64 -35.81 26.79
C PHE A 111 31.43 -36.64 27.81
N GLN A 112 31.76 -37.89 27.45
CA GLN A 112 32.53 -38.78 28.31
C GLN A 112 34.00 -38.35 28.37
N VAL A 113 34.61 -38.41 29.55
CA VAL A 113 36.03 -38.05 29.73
C VAL A 113 36.96 -39.27 29.59
N SER A 114 36.44 -40.50 29.77
CA SER A 114 37.24 -41.73 29.64
C SER A 114 36.39 -42.92 29.15
N PRO A 115 36.65 -43.47 27.95
CA PRO A 115 37.46 -42.87 26.90
C PRO A 115 36.86 -41.52 26.45
N PRO A 116 37.68 -40.54 26.02
CA PRO A 116 37.16 -39.25 25.59
C PRO A 116 36.49 -39.37 24.23
N ASP A 117 35.21 -38.99 24.15
CA ASP A 117 34.53 -38.67 22.90
C ASP A 117 34.28 -37.17 22.86
N ILE A 118 34.85 -36.48 21.86
CA ILE A 118 34.72 -35.03 21.67
C ILE A 118 34.22 -34.70 20.25
N THR A 119 33.62 -35.68 19.57
CA THR A 119 33.25 -35.60 18.15
C THR A 119 32.30 -34.43 17.89
N GLN A 120 31.23 -34.33 18.67
CA GLN A 120 30.20 -33.31 18.55
C GLN A 120 30.69 -31.94 19.06
N LEU A 121 31.42 -31.86 20.18
CA LEU A 121 32.16 -30.64 20.59
C LEU A 121 33.04 -30.08 19.45
N GLY A 122 33.78 -30.95 18.75
CA GLY A 122 34.61 -30.57 17.61
C GLY A 122 33.78 -30.12 16.40
N ARG A 123 32.61 -30.74 16.18
CA ARG A 123 31.66 -30.37 15.12
C ARG A 123 31.04 -28.99 15.39
N ALA A 124 30.56 -28.74 16.62
CA ALA A 124 29.98 -27.47 17.04
C ALA A 124 31.00 -26.32 16.95
N ARG A 125 32.24 -26.53 17.39
CA ARG A 125 33.32 -25.53 17.24
C ARG A 125 33.55 -25.15 15.77
N ARG A 126 33.72 -26.14 14.87
CA ARG A 126 33.92 -25.88 13.44
C ARG A 126 32.72 -25.21 12.77
N ALA A 127 31.49 -25.55 13.16
CA ALA A 127 30.29 -24.89 12.67
C ALA A 127 30.28 -23.39 13.03
N MET A 128 30.83 -23.00 14.19
CA MET A 128 30.91 -21.61 14.64
C MET A 128 32.18 -20.85 14.20
N GLU A 129 33.15 -21.48 13.52
CA GLU A 129 34.40 -20.81 13.11
C GLU A 129 34.18 -19.61 12.18
N ALA A 130 33.08 -19.65 11.39
CA ALA A 130 32.63 -18.59 10.49
C ALA A 130 31.76 -17.51 11.17
N TRP A 131 31.48 -17.58 12.47
CA TRP A 131 30.65 -16.60 13.18
C TRP A 131 31.46 -15.34 13.53
N ARG A 132 31.76 -14.54 12.50
CA ARG A 132 32.60 -13.35 12.57
C ARG A 132 32.04 -12.27 11.63
N CYS A 133 32.16 -11.02 12.03
CA CYS A 133 31.94 -9.87 11.15
C CYS A 133 33.03 -8.85 11.47
N GLY A 134 34.04 -8.73 10.60
CA GLY A 134 35.30 -8.10 10.95
C GLY A 134 35.93 -8.73 12.20
N ARG A 135 36.36 -7.90 13.15
CA ARG A 135 36.89 -8.34 14.45
C ARG A 135 35.87 -8.24 15.59
N SER A 136 34.58 -8.09 15.29
CA SER A 136 33.51 -7.82 16.28
C SER A 136 33.18 -9.04 17.14
N TYR A 137 33.09 -10.23 16.53
CA TYR A 137 32.61 -11.46 17.19
C TYR A 137 33.67 -12.56 17.24
N ASP A 138 33.63 -13.34 18.33
CA ASP A 138 34.05 -14.74 18.35
C ASP A 138 32.87 -15.61 18.83
N ALA A 139 32.90 -16.88 18.48
CA ALA A 139 32.07 -17.91 19.08
C ALA A 139 32.91 -19.17 19.35
N GLY A 140 32.45 -20.02 20.27
CA GLY A 140 33.20 -21.20 20.67
C GLY A 140 32.40 -22.10 21.61
N VAL A 141 33.09 -23.05 22.25
CA VAL A 141 32.48 -23.98 23.22
C VAL A 141 33.31 -24.00 24.51
N LEU A 142 32.70 -23.52 25.59
CA LEU A 142 33.23 -23.55 26.96
C LEU A 142 32.98 -24.94 27.53
N VAL A 143 34.02 -25.56 28.09
CA VAL A 143 33.93 -26.84 28.79
C VAL A 143 34.08 -26.57 30.28
N PHE A 144 33.01 -26.83 31.03
CA PHE A 144 32.96 -26.60 32.48
C PHE A 144 33.83 -27.63 33.22
N GLU A 145 34.43 -27.22 34.33
CA GLU A 145 35.41 -28.07 35.04
C GLU A 145 34.74 -29.26 35.75
N ASN A 146 33.52 -29.05 36.23
CA ASN A 146 32.71 -29.99 37.00
C ASN A 146 32.52 -31.34 36.28
N LEU A 147 32.98 -32.43 36.91
CA LEU A 147 32.76 -33.80 36.47
C LEU A 147 31.50 -34.37 37.14
N ARG A 148 30.57 -34.94 36.35
CA ARG A 148 29.39 -35.65 36.86
C ARG A 148 29.28 -37.00 36.16
N ALA A 149 29.27 -38.10 36.92
CA ALA A 149 29.16 -39.46 36.40
C ALA A 149 30.14 -39.81 35.25
N GLY A 150 31.38 -39.28 35.30
CA GLY A 150 32.39 -39.48 34.26
C GLY A 150 32.28 -38.55 33.05
N GLN A 151 31.22 -37.73 32.98
CA GLN A 151 30.99 -36.75 31.92
C GLN A 151 31.34 -35.33 32.35
N ARG A 152 31.71 -34.51 31.36
CA ARG A 152 31.78 -33.04 31.46
C ARG A 152 30.70 -32.41 30.59
N TYR A 153 30.31 -31.19 30.97
CA TYR A 153 29.36 -30.38 30.23
C TYR A 153 30.11 -29.37 29.35
N GLY A 154 29.75 -29.30 28.08
CA GLY A 154 30.16 -28.24 27.16
C GLY A 154 28.94 -27.40 26.75
N SER A 155 29.10 -26.08 26.67
CA SER A 155 28.08 -25.20 26.09
C SER A 155 28.71 -24.22 25.11
N ALA A 156 28.00 -23.91 24.03
CA ALA A 156 28.41 -22.90 23.09
C ALA A 156 28.25 -21.50 23.68
N TRP A 157 29.15 -20.60 23.29
CA TRP A 157 29.11 -19.18 23.65
C TRP A 157 29.39 -18.31 22.43
N ILE A 158 28.88 -17.08 22.47
CA ILE A 158 29.22 -15.99 21.56
C ILE A 158 29.56 -14.74 22.37
N VAL A 159 30.48 -13.91 21.85
CA VAL A 159 30.93 -12.66 22.48
C VAL A 159 30.92 -11.51 21.49
N ASP A 160 30.37 -10.35 21.90
CA ASP A 160 30.70 -9.07 21.27
C ASP A 160 31.97 -8.51 21.94
N ARG A 161 33.06 -8.44 21.19
CA ARG A 161 34.39 -8.11 21.72
C ARG A 161 34.46 -6.71 22.29
N GLU A 162 33.77 -5.73 21.70
CA GLU A 162 33.80 -4.35 22.20
C GLU A 162 32.94 -4.18 23.47
N SER A 163 31.82 -4.87 23.60
CA SER A 163 31.08 -4.94 24.86
C SER A 163 31.85 -5.66 25.96
N LEU A 164 32.61 -6.73 25.64
CA LEU A 164 33.48 -7.38 26.62
C LEU A 164 34.64 -6.48 27.06
N LYS A 165 35.33 -5.81 26.13
CA LYS A 165 36.38 -4.84 26.47
C LYS A 165 35.87 -3.73 27.38
N ARG A 166 34.73 -3.11 27.05
CA ARG A 166 34.08 -2.10 27.89
C ARG A 166 33.79 -2.64 29.29
N LYS A 167 33.20 -3.84 29.39
CA LYS A 167 32.92 -4.49 30.68
C LYS A 167 34.18 -4.76 31.52
N ILE A 168 35.27 -5.17 30.88
CA ILE A 168 36.56 -5.40 31.53
C ILE A 168 37.18 -4.09 32.02
N ALA A 169 37.08 -3.00 31.26
CA ALA A 169 37.55 -1.69 31.66
C ALA A 169 36.74 -1.12 32.84
N GLU A 170 35.40 -1.17 32.75
CA GLU A 170 34.45 -0.72 33.78
C GLU A 170 34.69 -1.42 35.13
N GLU A 171 34.88 -2.74 35.12
CA GLU A 171 35.07 -3.56 36.33
C GLU A 171 36.52 -4.05 36.47
N SER A 172 37.48 -3.24 36.00
CA SER A 172 38.92 -3.53 36.00
C SER A 172 39.47 -3.93 37.38
N ALA A 173 38.89 -3.42 38.47
CA ALA A 173 39.23 -3.81 39.83
C ALA A 173 38.89 -5.29 40.17
N TYR A 174 37.88 -5.87 39.50
CA TYR A 174 37.55 -7.30 39.57
C TYR A 174 38.44 -8.10 38.62
N PHE A 175 38.43 -7.75 37.32
CA PHE A 175 39.12 -8.50 36.27
C PHE A 175 40.66 -8.52 36.45
N GLY A 176 41.25 -7.42 36.93
CA GLY A 176 42.67 -7.33 37.22
C GLY A 176 43.16 -8.31 38.30
N ARG A 177 42.30 -8.73 39.25
CA ARG A 177 42.65 -9.77 40.24
C ARG A 177 42.79 -11.16 39.62
N LEU A 178 42.11 -11.39 38.49
CA LEU A 178 42.22 -12.61 37.69
C LEU A 178 43.31 -12.51 36.61
N GLY A 179 44.06 -11.40 36.55
CA GLY A 179 45.06 -11.14 35.51
C GLY A 179 44.46 -10.80 34.14
N ILE A 180 43.19 -10.38 34.09
CA ILE A 180 42.45 -10.08 32.86
C ILE A 180 42.53 -8.58 32.55
N SER A 181 42.75 -8.27 31.27
CA SER A 181 42.74 -6.93 30.66
C SER A 181 41.86 -6.91 29.40
N ASP A 182 41.61 -5.73 28.85
CA ASP A 182 40.90 -5.51 27.57
C ASP A 182 41.60 -6.17 26.35
N ALA A 183 42.90 -6.45 26.45
CA ALA A 183 43.66 -7.21 25.47
C ALA A 183 43.56 -8.75 25.64
N THR A 184 42.89 -9.25 26.68
CA THR A 184 42.76 -10.70 26.95
C THR A 184 41.71 -11.33 26.03
N SER A 185 42.01 -12.50 25.45
CA SER A 185 41.07 -13.17 24.55
C SER A 185 39.83 -13.70 25.30
N PRO A 186 38.63 -13.69 24.67
CA PRO A 186 37.38 -14.08 25.34
C PRO A 186 37.41 -15.48 25.95
N GLU A 187 38.04 -16.45 25.30
CA GLU A 187 38.20 -17.81 25.82
C GLU A 187 39.03 -17.84 27.11
N VAL A 188 40.10 -17.04 27.21
CA VAL A 188 40.90 -16.92 28.44
C VAL A 188 40.10 -16.22 29.54
N VAL A 189 39.27 -15.22 29.22
CA VAL A 189 38.36 -14.58 30.18
C VAL A 189 37.38 -15.60 30.76
N LEU A 190 36.68 -16.35 29.93
CA LEU A 190 35.72 -17.39 30.34
C LEU A 190 36.38 -18.49 31.18
N LEU A 191 37.54 -19.01 30.75
CA LEU A 191 38.27 -20.05 31.48
C LEU A 191 38.81 -19.56 32.82
N SER A 192 39.26 -18.30 32.91
CA SER A 192 39.73 -17.70 34.17
C SER A 192 38.59 -17.42 35.15
N VAL A 193 37.41 -17.03 34.66
CA VAL A 193 36.18 -16.89 35.48
C VAL A 193 35.68 -18.26 35.96
N GLU A 194 35.59 -19.26 35.09
CA GLU A 194 35.17 -20.63 35.44
C GLU A 194 36.07 -21.26 36.52
N ARG A 195 37.38 -21.01 36.42
CA ARG A 195 38.42 -21.53 37.33
C ARG A 195 38.73 -20.62 38.53
N ALA A 196 37.95 -19.56 38.75
CA ALA A 196 38.13 -18.71 39.92
C ALA A 196 37.95 -19.52 41.22
N LYS A 197 38.97 -19.49 42.09
CA LYS A 197 39.06 -20.39 43.26
C LYS A 197 37.93 -20.20 44.28
N GLN A 198 37.39 -19.00 44.38
CA GLN A 198 36.28 -18.68 45.26
C GLN A 198 34.97 -18.69 44.46
N ALA A 199 33.97 -19.42 44.93
CA ALA A 199 32.66 -19.49 44.27
C ALA A 199 32.03 -18.09 44.10
N ALA A 200 32.18 -17.22 45.10
CA ALA A 200 31.76 -15.82 45.04
C ALA A 200 32.42 -15.02 43.90
N GLU A 201 33.71 -15.23 43.64
CA GLU A 201 34.41 -14.60 42.52
C GLU A 201 33.94 -15.17 41.18
N ARG A 202 33.76 -16.50 41.07
CA ARG A 202 33.21 -17.16 39.87
C ARG A 202 31.81 -16.64 39.53
N TRP A 203 30.88 -16.63 40.49
CA TRP A 203 29.52 -16.13 40.29
C TRP A 203 29.48 -14.65 39.89
N ARG A 204 30.34 -13.82 40.52
CA ARG A 204 30.47 -12.41 40.14
C ARG A 204 31.00 -12.26 38.71
N GLY A 205 31.99 -13.05 38.32
CA GLY A 205 32.58 -13.01 36.98
C GLY A 205 31.57 -13.35 35.90
N PHE A 206 30.85 -14.47 36.06
CA PHE A 206 29.79 -14.84 35.13
C PHE A 206 28.69 -13.78 35.06
N GLY A 207 28.26 -13.24 36.21
CA GLY A 207 27.26 -12.18 36.20
C GLY A 207 27.71 -10.91 35.46
N LEU A 208 28.99 -10.55 35.56
CA LEU A 208 29.55 -9.40 34.85
C LEU A 208 29.67 -9.65 33.33
N VAL A 209 30.20 -10.80 32.90
CA VAL A 209 30.37 -11.09 31.46
C VAL A 209 29.04 -11.42 30.76
N PHE A 210 28.03 -11.88 31.48
CA PHE A 210 26.65 -12.03 30.97
C PHE A 210 25.81 -10.75 31.09
N GLY A 211 26.39 -9.64 31.56
CA GLY A 211 25.73 -8.32 31.54
C GLY A 211 24.59 -8.12 32.55
N TYR A 212 24.53 -8.89 33.65
CA TYR A 212 23.48 -8.70 34.65
C TYR A 212 23.63 -7.38 35.43
N PRO A 213 22.50 -6.79 35.90
CA PRO A 213 22.55 -5.61 36.77
C PRO A 213 23.41 -5.81 38.02
N LYS A 214 24.25 -4.83 38.35
CA LYS A 214 25.25 -4.94 39.45
C LYS A 214 24.60 -5.24 40.81
N ASN A 215 23.44 -4.65 41.08
CA ASN A 215 22.61 -4.92 42.25
C ASN A 215 22.15 -6.39 42.33
N ALA A 216 21.78 -7.01 41.20
CA ALA A 216 21.40 -8.41 41.12
C ALA A 216 22.60 -9.35 41.33
N ILE A 217 23.76 -9.02 40.75
CA ILE A 217 25.02 -9.77 40.99
C ILE A 217 25.40 -9.70 42.47
N ASP A 218 25.39 -8.50 43.06
CA ASP A 218 25.71 -8.30 44.47
C ASP A 218 24.73 -9.00 45.41
N PHE A 219 23.45 -9.10 45.05
CA PHE A 219 22.48 -9.91 45.78
C PHE A 219 22.76 -11.41 45.63
N PHE A 220 22.92 -11.91 44.41
CA PHE A 220 23.13 -13.33 44.13
C PHE A 220 24.38 -13.88 44.82
N VAL A 221 25.50 -13.14 44.76
CA VAL A 221 26.76 -13.51 45.42
C VAL A 221 26.57 -13.58 46.93
N ARG A 222 26.03 -12.53 47.57
CA ARG A 222 25.80 -12.52 49.03
C ARG A 222 24.81 -13.59 49.48
N ALA A 223 23.78 -13.88 48.68
CA ALA A 223 22.83 -14.96 48.96
C ALA A 223 23.50 -16.34 48.90
N GLY A 224 24.36 -16.57 47.90
CA GLY A 224 25.14 -17.80 47.77
C GLY A 224 26.18 -17.99 48.88
N GLU A 225 26.89 -16.91 49.27
CA GLU A 225 27.80 -16.92 50.41
C GLU A 225 27.07 -17.19 51.73
N HIS A 226 25.94 -16.52 51.98
CA HIS A 226 25.12 -16.77 53.16
C HIS A 226 24.70 -18.24 53.22
N GLN A 227 24.10 -18.77 52.15
CA GLN A 227 23.67 -20.17 52.09
C GLN A 227 24.84 -21.16 52.26
N SER A 228 26.02 -20.84 51.73
CA SER A 228 27.23 -21.67 51.89
C SER A 228 27.75 -21.67 53.33
N ASN A 229 27.62 -20.55 54.05
CA ASN A 229 28.13 -20.38 55.41
C ASN A 229 27.14 -20.82 56.50
N THR A 230 25.83 -20.73 56.26
CA THR A 230 24.78 -21.02 57.26
C THR A 230 23.94 -22.26 56.95
N GLY A 231 23.93 -22.71 55.69
CA GLY A 231 22.98 -23.70 55.18
C GLY A 231 21.57 -23.14 54.91
N GLU A 232 21.28 -21.88 55.26
CA GLU A 232 19.96 -21.27 55.12
C GLU A 232 19.72 -20.76 53.69
N PHE A 233 18.60 -21.15 53.09
CA PHE A 233 18.23 -20.72 51.73
C PHE A 233 17.64 -19.31 51.73
N VAL A 234 18.35 -18.37 51.13
CA VAL A 234 17.87 -17.00 50.93
C VAL A 234 16.76 -16.98 49.87
N ARG A 235 15.53 -16.68 50.30
CA ARG A 235 14.37 -16.51 49.40
C ARG A 235 14.60 -15.33 48.44
N ARG A 236 14.24 -15.54 47.19
CA ARG A 236 14.49 -14.64 46.06
C ARG A 236 13.39 -14.77 45.03
N ASP A 237 13.10 -13.66 44.35
CA ASP A 237 12.28 -13.65 43.15
C ASP A 237 13.21 -13.62 41.92
N PHE A 238 12.66 -13.85 40.73
CA PHE A 238 13.42 -13.83 39.48
C PHE A 238 12.84 -12.79 38.53
N ARG A 239 13.72 -12.07 37.85
CA ARG A 239 13.36 -11.22 36.72
C ARG A 239 13.84 -11.89 35.46
N SER A 240 12.96 -11.94 34.47
CA SER A 240 13.21 -12.51 33.16
C SER A 240 12.86 -11.48 32.12
N TYR A 241 13.69 -11.36 31.09
CA TYR A 241 13.31 -10.70 29.85
C TYR A 241 12.99 -11.76 28.78
N PRO A 242 12.09 -11.46 27.83
CA PRO A 242 11.72 -12.38 26.76
C PRO A 242 12.85 -12.56 25.74
N THR A 243 12.74 -13.59 24.90
CA THR A 243 13.43 -13.76 23.62
C THR A 243 12.39 -14.21 22.58
N HIS A 244 12.79 -14.49 21.34
CA HIS A 244 11.83 -15.00 20.35
C HIS A 244 11.33 -16.41 20.71
N SER A 245 12.24 -17.30 21.12
CA SER A 245 11.91 -18.68 21.50
C SER A 245 11.13 -18.83 22.83
N SER A 246 11.16 -17.83 23.71
CA SER A 246 10.37 -17.87 24.95
C SER A 246 10.10 -16.48 25.54
N SER A 247 8.86 -16.27 26.00
CA SER A 247 8.45 -15.09 26.77
C SER A 247 9.03 -15.04 28.19
N SER A 248 9.70 -16.10 28.66
CA SER A 248 10.30 -16.18 29.99
C SER A 248 11.42 -17.23 30.10
N TYR A 249 12.21 -17.17 31.16
CA TYR A 249 13.25 -18.13 31.56
C TYR A 249 14.57 -18.15 30.75
N ASN A 250 14.73 -17.30 29.73
CA ASN A 250 15.99 -17.20 28.97
C ASN A 250 16.96 -16.17 29.58
N PHE A 251 16.71 -14.87 29.42
CA PHE A 251 17.56 -13.83 30.03
C PHE A 251 17.10 -13.54 31.48
N VAL A 252 17.66 -14.26 32.46
CA VAL A 252 17.16 -14.32 33.86
C VAL A 252 18.20 -13.95 34.91
N TYR A 253 17.80 -13.19 35.93
CA TYR A 253 18.59 -12.98 37.14
C TYR A 253 17.72 -12.97 38.41
N ALA A 254 18.34 -13.29 39.55
CA ALA A 254 17.67 -13.31 40.84
C ALA A 254 17.72 -11.93 41.53
N VAL A 255 16.64 -11.57 42.21
CA VAL A 255 16.49 -10.31 42.96
C VAL A 255 15.96 -10.58 44.38
N PRO A 256 16.14 -9.64 45.34
CA PRO A 256 15.53 -9.76 46.66
C PRO A 256 14.01 -9.91 46.54
N ARG A 257 13.41 -10.71 47.42
CA ARG A 257 11.97 -10.95 47.40
C ARG A 257 11.19 -9.64 47.60
N PHE A 258 10.16 -9.40 46.79
CA PHE A 258 9.35 -8.17 46.79
C PHE A 258 10.15 -6.88 46.52
N SER A 259 11.27 -6.96 45.80
CA SER A 259 12.04 -5.77 45.38
C SER A 259 11.36 -5.06 44.20
N GLU A 260 11.15 -3.74 44.34
CA GLU A 260 10.75 -2.88 43.24
C GLU A 260 11.83 -2.80 42.15
N GLU A 261 11.41 -2.43 40.95
CA GLU A 261 12.32 -2.26 39.82
C GLU A 261 13.15 -0.97 39.97
N THR A 262 14.47 -1.06 39.80
CA THR A 262 15.36 0.11 39.76
C THR A 262 15.36 0.76 38.37
N ASP A 263 15.83 2.00 38.27
CA ASP A 263 15.94 2.70 36.97
C ASP A 263 16.86 1.97 35.98
N ALA A 264 17.92 1.33 36.46
CA ALA A 264 18.80 0.52 35.62
C ALA A 264 18.09 -0.71 35.03
N GLU A 265 17.15 -1.30 35.76
CA GLU A 265 16.40 -2.48 35.33
C GLU A 265 15.20 -2.10 34.43
N ARG A 266 14.59 -0.93 34.68
CA ARG A 266 13.66 -0.27 33.74
C ARG A 266 14.33 -0.01 32.40
N GLU A 267 15.53 0.58 32.42
CA GLU A 267 16.27 0.92 31.21
C GLU A 267 16.75 -0.33 30.46
N LEU A 268 17.22 -1.34 31.20
CA LEU A 268 17.53 -2.65 30.62
C LEU A 268 16.31 -3.27 29.93
N ARG A 269 15.12 -3.21 30.55
CA ARG A 269 13.88 -3.69 29.89
C ARG A 269 13.63 -2.95 28.58
N ARG A 270 13.63 -1.62 28.57
CA ARG A 270 13.38 -0.82 27.35
C ARG A 270 14.32 -1.22 26.20
N ARG A 271 15.60 -1.38 26.50
CA ARG A 271 16.62 -1.75 25.51
C ARG A 271 16.43 -3.18 24.99
N VAL A 272 16.06 -4.12 25.87
CA VAL A 272 15.66 -5.48 25.48
C VAL A 272 14.43 -5.46 24.57
N ASP A 273 13.34 -4.80 24.98
CA ASP A 273 12.10 -4.72 24.21
C ASP A 273 12.34 -4.13 22.80
N SER A 274 13.16 -3.08 22.72
CA SER A 274 13.55 -2.45 21.44
C SER A 274 14.28 -3.42 20.51
N ILE A 275 15.27 -4.15 21.04
CA ILE A 275 16.04 -5.14 20.27
C ILE A 275 15.14 -6.31 19.83
N LEU A 276 14.30 -6.84 20.71
CA LEU A 276 13.46 -7.99 20.40
C LEU A 276 12.37 -7.66 19.37
N ASN A 277 11.80 -6.45 19.42
CA ASN A 277 10.81 -6.00 18.44
C ASN A 277 11.43 -5.83 17.05
N VAL A 278 12.59 -5.16 16.95
CA VAL A 278 13.32 -5.01 15.68
C VAL A 278 13.81 -6.37 15.17
N TYR A 279 14.26 -7.27 16.05
CA TYR A 279 14.61 -8.63 15.64
C TYR A 279 13.42 -9.39 15.07
N THR A 280 12.28 -9.40 15.77
CA THR A 280 11.08 -10.12 15.33
C THR A 280 10.57 -9.57 13.99
N ALA A 281 10.58 -8.24 13.82
CA ALA A 281 10.31 -7.57 12.55
C ALA A 281 11.17 -8.11 11.40
N HIS A 282 12.47 -8.23 11.67
CA HIS A 282 13.46 -8.60 10.69
C HIS A 282 13.41 -10.10 10.40
N ARG A 283 13.22 -10.93 11.42
CA ARG A 283 13.10 -12.41 11.35
C ARG A 283 12.01 -12.83 10.38
N ASP A 284 10.81 -12.28 10.52
CA ASP A 284 9.61 -12.60 9.69
C ASP A 284 9.85 -12.39 8.18
N ARG A 285 10.80 -11.54 7.78
CA ARG A 285 11.16 -11.29 6.36
C ARG A 285 12.00 -12.42 5.74
N TYR A 286 12.81 -13.12 6.54
CA TYR A 286 13.79 -14.11 6.08
C TYR A 286 13.45 -15.54 6.47
N ILE A 287 13.02 -15.76 7.71
CA ILE A 287 12.72 -17.07 8.29
C ILE A 287 11.22 -17.33 8.12
N LYS A 288 10.88 -18.39 7.40
CA LYS A 288 9.51 -18.88 7.23
C LYS A 288 9.47 -20.35 7.59
N ASP A 289 8.43 -20.78 8.28
CA ASP A 289 8.25 -22.17 8.73
C ASP A 289 9.49 -22.72 9.47
N GLU A 290 10.15 -21.86 10.27
CA GLU A 290 11.39 -22.16 11.03
C GLU A 290 12.61 -22.58 10.17
N ASP A 291 12.62 -22.25 8.88
CA ASP A 291 13.69 -22.58 7.94
C ASP A 291 14.95 -21.70 8.12
N PRO A 292 16.10 -22.26 8.55
CA PRO A 292 17.31 -21.49 8.81
C PRO A 292 18.08 -21.12 7.53
N ARG A 293 17.67 -21.55 6.33
CA ARG A 293 18.44 -21.33 5.08
C ARG A 293 18.83 -19.87 4.83
N ARG A 294 17.97 -18.91 5.21
CA ARG A 294 18.18 -17.46 5.02
C ARG A 294 18.67 -16.71 6.26
N VAL A 295 19.03 -17.39 7.35
CA VAL A 295 19.49 -16.73 8.60
C VAL A 295 20.74 -15.87 8.41
N VAL A 296 21.61 -16.23 7.45
CA VAL A 296 22.81 -15.45 7.12
C VAL A 296 22.45 -14.15 6.40
N GLU A 297 21.41 -14.17 5.55
CA GLU A 297 20.90 -12.97 4.88
C GLU A 297 20.30 -12.00 5.91
N LEU A 298 19.54 -12.52 6.88
CA LEU A 298 18.98 -11.76 8.01
C LEU A 298 20.09 -11.01 8.76
N VAL A 299 21.12 -11.71 9.25
CA VAL A 299 22.21 -11.11 10.03
C VAL A 299 22.99 -10.09 9.21
N ARG A 300 23.36 -10.45 7.97
CA ARG A 300 24.07 -9.54 7.06
C ARG A 300 23.28 -8.26 6.83
N ASP A 301 21.97 -8.37 6.53
CA ASP A 301 21.12 -7.21 6.28
C ASP A 301 20.95 -6.31 7.51
N TRP A 302 20.85 -6.92 8.69
CA TRP A 302 20.76 -6.16 9.93
C TRP A 302 22.06 -5.37 10.19
N PHE A 303 23.22 -5.95 9.88
CA PHE A 303 24.53 -5.34 10.10
C PHE A 303 24.96 -4.40 8.96
N ASP A 304 24.26 -4.41 7.81
CA ASP A 304 24.57 -3.61 6.62
C ASP A 304 24.35 -2.10 6.85
N ASP A 305 25.24 -1.28 6.32
CA ASP A 305 25.21 0.19 6.36
C ASP A 305 24.36 0.83 5.24
N GLY A 306 23.77 0.02 4.35
CA GLY A 306 23.05 0.43 3.15
C GLY A 306 23.95 0.55 1.90
N ASN A 307 25.28 0.44 2.07
CA ASN A 307 26.28 0.52 1.01
C ASN A 307 26.99 -0.83 0.78
N GLY A 308 26.50 -1.92 1.38
CA GLY A 308 27.08 -3.26 1.26
C GLY A 308 28.27 -3.52 2.20
N TRP A 309 28.41 -2.74 3.27
CA TRP A 309 29.40 -2.96 4.34
C TRP A 309 28.69 -3.32 5.63
N CYS A 310 29.19 -4.32 6.36
CA CYS A 310 28.62 -4.79 7.61
C CYS A 310 29.50 -4.48 8.82
N HIS A 311 28.87 -4.07 9.92
CA HIS A 311 29.48 -3.92 11.24
C HIS A 311 28.43 -4.13 12.36
N SER A 312 28.85 -4.59 13.54
CA SER A 312 27.94 -4.85 14.67
C SER A 312 27.15 -3.62 15.11
N ASP A 313 27.81 -2.47 15.20
CA ASP A 313 27.20 -1.21 15.65
C ASP A 313 25.96 -0.80 14.82
N HIS A 314 25.83 -1.21 13.55
CA HIS A 314 24.66 -0.88 12.73
C HIS A 314 23.38 -1.58 13.22
N ALA A 315 23.48 -2.80 13.78
CA ALA A 315 22.34 -3.45 14.40
C ALA A 315 21.89 -2.69 15.66
N LEU A 316 22.84 -2.23 16.47
CA LEU A 316 22.57 -1.42 17.66
C LEU A 316 21.94 -0.08 17.27
N GLN A 317 22.50 0.60 16.26
CA GLN A 317 21.96 1.86 15.73
C GLN A 317 20.52 1.67 15.24
N LYS A 318 20.22 0.64 14.44
CA LYS A 318 18.86 0.32 13.97
C LYS A 318 17.91 0.07 15.16
N ALA A 319 18.34 -0.70 16.16
CA ALA A 319 17.55 -0.96 17.36
C ALA A 319 17.34 0.28 18.25
N THR A 320 18.30 1.20 18.31
CA THR A 320 18.19 2.47 19.05
C THR A 320 17.28 3.46 18.31
N MET A 321 17.46 3.66 17.01
CA MET A 321 16.64 4.55 16.18
C MET A 321 15.15 4.18 16.26
N TRP A 322 14.82 2.88 16.20
CA TRP A 322 13.45 2.40 16.39
C TRP A 322 12.92 2.66 17.82
N GLY A 323 13.76 2.45 18.84
CA GLY A 323 13.38 2.68 20.24
C GLY A 323 13.12 4.15 20.58
N ASP A 324 13.89 5.06 19.97
CA ASP A 324 13.65 6.50 20.07
C ASP A 324 12.41 6.94 19.29
N ALA A 325 12.14 6.35 18.11
CA ALA A 325 10.91 6.60 17.35
C ALA A 325 9.66 6.12 18.10
N ARG A 326 9.73 4.94 18.75
CA ARG A 326 8.69 4.46 19.66
C ARG A 326 8.46 5.44 20.82
N ARG A 327 9.53 5.89 21.50
CA ARG A 327 9.39 6.81 22.65
C ARG A 327 8.74 8.13 22.23
N TRP A 328 9.19 8.71 21.12
CA TRP A 328 8.56 9.88 20.52
C TRP A 328 7.07 9.65 20.21
N ALA A 329 6.68 8.48 19.69
CA ALA A 329 5.27 8.18 19.45
C ALA A 329 4.45 7.98 20.75
N GLU A 330 5.06 7.48 21.84
CA GLU A 330 4.45 7.37 23.17
C GLU A 330 4.29 8.73 23.87
N GLU A 331 5.29 9.61 23.77
CA GLU A 331 5.39 10.86 24.51
C GLU A 331 4.75 12.05 23.74
N ASP A 332 5.11 12.22 22.47
CA ASP A 332 4.87 13.44 21.67
C ASP A 332 3.66 13.38 20.73
N GLY A 333 3.01 12.23 20.59
CA GLY A 333 1.78 12.10 19.80
C GLY A 333 0.67 13.01 20.34
N ILE A 334 0.11 13.86 19.48
CA ILE A 334 -1.00 14.76 19.82
C ILE A 334 -2.25 13.92 20.06
N ARG A 335 -2.77 13.96 21.29
CA ARG A 335 -3.83 13.05 21.76
C ARG A 335 -5.20 13.57 21.36
N LEU A 336 -5.90 12.82 20.51
CA LEU A 336 -7.27 13.10 20.07
C LEU A 336 -8.24 12.08 20.67
N LYS A 337 -9.37 12.56 21.22
CA LYS A 337 -10.26 11.74 22.06
C LYS A 337 -11.05 10.69 21.26
N THR A 338 -11.30 10.95 19.97
CA THR A 338 -12.20 10.14 19.14
C THR A 338 -12.05 10.44 17.65
N ALA A 339 -12.54 9.51 16.82
CA ALA A 339 -12.79 9.73 15.41
C ALA A 339 -14.21 10.27 15.12
N SER A 340 -15.15 10.19 16.07
CA SER A 340 -16.57 10.46 15.79
C SER A 340 -16.87 11.95 15.50
N PRO A 341 -17.55 12.29 14.37
CA PRO A 341 -17.91 13.67 14.01
C PRO A 341 -18.98 14.29 14.91
N GLU A 342 -19.71 13.48 15.67
CA GLU A 342 -20.77 13.93 16.59
C GLU A 342 -20.21 14.51 17.90
N GLN A 343 -18.98 14.16 18.25
CA GLN A 343 -18.38 14.54 19.53
C GLN A 343 -17.89 16.01 19.51
N PRO A 344 -17.65 16.61 20.69
CA PRO A 344 -17.04 17.94 20.81
C PRO A 344 -15.70 18.03 20.08
N LEU A 345 -15.27 19.23 19.67
CA LEU A 345 -14.15 19.42 18.73
C LEU A 345 -12.90 20.07 19.36
N GLU A 346 -12.88 20.31 20.68
CA GLU A 346 -11.85 21.15 21.32
C GLU A 346 -10.46 20.47 21.37
N ASP A 347 -10.38 19.14 21.21
CA ASP A 347 -9.11 18.43 21.03
C ASP A 347 -8.47 18.67 19.66
N LEU A 348 -9.23 19.12 18.66
CA LEU A 348 -8.70 19.50 17.34
C LEU A 348 -8.09 20.92 17.33
N GLU A 349 -8.31 21.74 18.36
CA GLU A 349 -7.64 23.05 18.53
C GLU A 349 -6.10 22.88 18.63
N GLN A 350 -5.64 21.70 19.05
CA GLN A 350 -4.22 21.31 19.04
C GLN A 350 -3.62 21.21 17.62
N LEU A 351 -4.44 21.17 16.57
CA LEU A 351 -4.03 21.09 15.16
C LEU A 351 -4.11 22.43 14.43
N ASP A 352 -4.50 23.51 15.10
CA ASP A 352 -4.73 24.83 14.46
C ASP A 352 -3.49 25.39 13.76
N SER A 353 -2.28 25.07 14.23
CA SER A 353 -1.02 25.44 13.58
C SER A 353 -0.90 24.93 12.14
N PHE A 354 -1.47 23.74 11.86
CA PHE A 354 -1.52 23.16 10.53
C PHE A 354 -2.78 23.61 9.79
N LEU A 355 -3.95 23.58 10.45
CA LEU A 355 -5.25 23.73 9.79
C LEU A 355 -5.63 25.19 9.46
N ALA A 356 -5.02 26.19 10.11
CA ALA A 356 -5.46 27.59 9.99
C ALA A 356 -5.14 28.23 8.63
N SER A 357 -3.96 28.01 8.08
CA SER A 357 -3.44 28.72 6.89
C SER A 357 -3.79 28.09 5.53
N PRO A 358 -3.60 26.77 5.31
CA PRO A 358 -3.59 26.19 3.96
C PRO A 358 -4.94 26.31 3.23
N ARG A 359 -4.91 26.67 1.94
CA ARG A 359 -6.14 26.72 1.13
C ARG A 359 -6.68 25.34 0.78
N ILE A 360 -5.82 24.32 0.72
CA ILE A 360 -6.18 22.96 0.37
C ILE A 360 -5.74 22.05 1.51
N VAL A 361 -6.71 21.47 2.24
CA VAL A 361 -6.44 20.46 3.27
C VAL A 361 -6.87 19.10 2.73
N ALA A 362 -5.90 18.28 2.32
CA ALA A 362 -6.16 16.96 1.77
C ALA A 362 -6.09 15.89 2.87
N LEU A 363 -7.20 15.20 3.06
CA LEU A 363 -7.37 14.13 4.04
C LEU A 363 -7.24 12.79 3.31
N GLY A 364 -6.20 12.05 3.65
CA GLY A 364 -5.85 10.75 3.08
C GLY A 364 -6.58 9.59 3.76
N GLU A 365 -6.43 8.39 3.22
CA GLU A 365 -6.84 7.14 3.86
C GLU A 365 -5.99 5.98 3.39
N SER A 366 -5.48 5.20 4.34
CA SER A 366 -4.72 3.97 4.07
C SER A 366 -5.60 2.79 3.62
N THR A 367 -6.94 2.88 3.76
CA THR A 367 -7.92 2.03 3.06
C THR A 367 -9.25 2.73 2.84
N HIS A 368 -9.88 2.45 1.70
CA HIS A 368 -11.25 2.90 1.35
C HIS A 368 -12.39 2.21 2.12
N GLY A 369 -12.08 1.33 3.07
CA GLY A 369 -13.04 0.39 3.66
C GLY A 369 -13.44 0.67 5.10
N THR A 370 -13.09 1.84 5.66
CA THR A 370 -12.84 1.96 7.10
C THR A 370 -13.72 3.03 7.77
N ARG A 371 -14.56 2.60 8.71
CA ARG A 371 -15.56 3.47 9.36
C ARG A 371 -14.94 4.65 10.11
N GLU A 372 -13.95 4.39 10.94
CA GLU A 372 -13.37 5.41 11.83
C GLU A 372 -12.50 6.39 11.04
N ILE A 373 -11.87 5.96 9.96
CA ILE A 373 -11.19 6.87 9.02
C ILE A 373 -12.23 7.82 8.42
N PHE A 374 -13.36 7.29 7.93
CA PHE A 374 -14.42 8.11 7.34
C PHE A 374 -15.04 9.08 8.35
N GLN A 375 -15.28 8.62 9.58
CA GLN A 375 -15.74 9.46 10.68
C GLN A 375 -14.72 10.56 11.03
N MET A 376 -13.42 10.24 11.08
CA MET A 376 -12.37 11.21 11.38
C MET A 376 -12.26 12.28 10.30
N LYS A 377 -12.40 11.90 9.02
CA LYS A 377 -12.36 12.84 7.89
C LYS A 377 -13.54 13.80 7.91
N HIS A 378 -14.75 13.30 8.19
CA HIS A 378 -15.91 14.13 8.49
C HIS A 378 -15.65 15.04 9.71
N ARG A 379 -15.10 14.52 10.81
CA ARG A 379 -14.81 15.30 12.04
C ARG A 379 -13.85 16.48 11.77
N VAL A 380 -12.77 16.24 11.03
CA VAL A 380 -11.80 17.29 10.63
C VAL A 380 -12.43 18.29 9.66
N PHE A 381 -13.21 17.83 8.67
CA PHE A 381 -13.91 18.75 7.77
C PHE A 381 -14.93 19.63 8.51
N ARG A 382 -15.70 19.05 9.44
CA ARG A 382 -16.61 19.79 10.32
C ARG A 382 -15.87 20.87 11.11
N TYR A 383 -14.71 20.55 11.66
CA TYR A 383 -13.86 21.53 12.36
C TYR A 383 -13.35 22.64 11.43
N LEU A 384 -12.88 22.28 10.23
CA LEU A 384 -12.46 23.23 9.19
C LEU A 384 -13.58 24.19 8.75
N VAL A 385 -14.82 23.70 8.68
CA VAL A 385 -16.01 24.52 8.40
C VAL A 385 -16.34 25.45 9.57
N GLU A 386 -16.44 24.92 10.79
CA GLU A 386 -16.90 25.63 11.98
C GLU A 386 -15.88 26.65 12.53
N LYS A 387 -14.57 26.43 12.34
CA LYS A 387 -13.50 27.29 12.87
C LYS A 387 -12.66 28.01 11.80
N HIS A 388 -12.38 27.34 10.67
CA HIS A 388 -11.37 27.80 9.70
C HIS A 388 -11.94 28.30 8.37
N GLY A 389 -13.26 28.46 8.28
CA GLY A 389 -13.91 29.11 7.13
C GLY A 389 -13.90 28.29 5.82
N VAL A 390 -13.56 26.99 5.87
CA VAL A 390 -13.62 26.12 4.68
C VAL A 390 -15.07 25.94 4.24
N ARG A 391 -15.35 26.06 2.94
CA ARG A 391 -16.72 25.93 2.38
C ARG A 391 -16.83 24.95 1.23
N LEU A 392 -15.72 24.48 0.67
CA LEU A 392 -15.73 23.51 -0.42
C LEU A 392 -15.32 22.14 0.11
N PHE A 393 -16.01 21.11 -0.35
CA PHE A 393 -15.69 19.71 -0.10
C PHE A 393 -15.44 18.99 -1.44
N GLY A 394 -14.32 18.27 -1.54
CA GLY A 394 -13.99 17.44 -2.69
C GLY A 394 -13.81 15.98 -2.29
N ILE A 395 -14.25 15.04 -3.13
CA ILE A 395 -14.01 13.59 -2.97
C ILE A 395 -13.46 12.96 -4.26
N GLU A 396 -12.67 11.89 -4.11
CA GLU A 396 -12.12 11.07 -5.20
C GLU A 396 -13.22 10.22 -5.87
N ALA A 397 -14.15 10.90 -6.54
CA ALA A 397 -15.23 10.36 -7.34
C ALA A 397 -15.49 11.26 -8.57
N SER A 398 -16.29 10.78 -9.53
CA SER A 398 -16.64 11.52 -10.75
C SER A 398 -17.30 12.86 -10.43
N TYR A 399 -16.78 13.97 -10.97
CA TYR A 399 -17.32 15.32 -10.76
C TYR A 399 -18.82 15.39 -11.08
N ALA A 400 -19.19 14.96 -12.30
CA ALA A 400 -20.56 15.02 -12.77
C ALA A 400 -21.49 14.11 -11.96
N ALA A 401 -21.03 12.90 -11.62
CA ALA A 401 -21.83 11.96 -10.83
C ALA A 401 -22.02 12.42 -9.36
N CYS A 402 -21.24 13.40 -8.88
CA CYS A 402 -21.42 14.05 -7.59
C CYS A 402 -22.33 15.31 -7.64
N LEU A 403 -22.71 15.83 -8.82
CA LEU A 403 -23.59 16.99 -8.91
C LEU A 403 -24.98 16.77 -8.26
N PRO A 404 -25.63 15.58 -8.33
CA PRO A 404 -26.84 15.30 -7.55
C PRO A 404 -26.63 15.40 -6.03
N ILE A 405 -25.42 15.07 -5.53
CA ILE A 405 -25.08 15.17 -4.11
C ILE A 405 -24.98 16.65 -3.70
N ASP A 406 -24.34 17.50 -4.52
CA ASP A 406 -24.29 18.95 -4.30
C ASP A 406 -25.70 19.58 -4.35
N ALA A 407 -26.53 19.16 -5.31
CA ALA A 407 -27.92 19.60 -5.42
C ALA A 407 -28.70 19.29 -4.13
N TYR A 408 -28.58 18.07 -3.58
CA TYR A 408 -29.14 17.74 -2.28
C TYR A 408 -28.57 18.62 -1.15
N VAL A 409 -27.24 18.74 -1.06
CA VAL A 409 -26.57 19.53 0.00
C VAL A 409 -27.01 21.00 0.01
N VAL A 410 -27.14 21.62 -1.17
CA VAL A 410 -27.49 23.03 -1.32
C VAL A 410 -29.00 23.27 -1.24
N THR A 411 -29.80 22.46 -1.92
CA THR A 411 -31.25 22.70 -2.11
C THR A 411 -32.15 21.75 -1.31
N GLY A 412 -31.71 20.52 -1.07
CA GLY A 412 -32.50 19.43 -0.49
C GLY A 412 -33.30 18.62 -1.52
N LEU A 413 -33.00 18.79 -2.82
CA LEU A 413 -33.63 18.05 -3.92
C LEU A 413 -32.99 16.65 -4.08
N GLY A 414 -33.83 15.63 -4.26
CA GLY A 414 -33.43 14.23 -4.44
C GLY A 414 -33.20 13.45 -3.14
N ASP A 415 -33.13 12.12 -3.23
CA ASP A 415 -32.70 11.26 -2.12
C ASP A 415 -31.16 11.23 -2.04
N PRO A 416 -30.54 11.55 -0.89
CA PRO A 416 -29.10 11.47 -0.73
C PRO A 416 -28.56 10.04 -0.85
N ARG A 417 -29.34 8.99 -0.53
CA ARG A 417 -28.91 7.59 -0.70
C ARG A 417 -28.82 7.24 -2.19
N GLU A 418 -29.83 7.57 -2.98
CA GLU A 418 -29.76 7.46 -4.45
C GLU A 418 -28.61 8.28 -5.07
N ALA A 419 -28.38 9.51 -4.61
CA ALA A 419 -27.30 10.37 -5.11
C ALA A 419 -25.91 9.78 -4.80
N ILE A 420 -25.71 9.27 -3.58
CA ILE A 420 -24.46 8.60 -3.16
C ILE A 420 -24.27 7.25 -3.86
N ALA A 421 -25.31 6.45 -4.07
CA ALA A 421 -25.20 5.24 -4.89
C ALA A 421 -24.94 5.59 -6.38
N GLY A 422 -25.45 6.74 -6.83
CA GLY A 422 -25.34 7.25 -8.19
C GLY A 422 -23.92 7.60 -8.64
N GLN A 423 -23.00 7.97 -7.74
CA GLN A 423 -21.62 8.30 -8.14
C GLN A 423 -20.76 7.11 -8.59
N GLY A 424 -21.24 5.87 -8.38
CA GLY A 424 -20.70 4.66 -9.01
C GLY A 424 -19.53 3.97 -8.29
N PHE A 425 -18.84 4.64 -7.36
CA PHE A 425 -17.80 4.03 -6.54
C PHE A 425 -18.37 3.44 -5.25
N TRP A 426 -18.23 2.12 -5.09
CA TRP A 426 -18.66 1.39 -3.88
C TRP A 426 -17.98 1.87 -2.59
N THR A 427 -16.82 2.53 -2.71
CA THR A 427 -16.02 3.06 -1.60
C THR A 427 -16.78 4.13 -0.83
N TRP A 428 -17.52 4.98 -1.54
CA TRP A 428 -18.27 6.10 -0.97
C TRP A 428 -19.74 5.76 -0.68
N ASP A 429 -20.23 4.62 -1.18
CA ASP A 429 -21.59 4.10 -0.95
C ASP A 429 -21.77 3.56 0.48
N THR A 430 -21.70 4.46 1.47
CA THR A 430 -21.66 4.12 2.90
C THR A 430 -22.47 5.08 3.79
N GLU A 431 -22.94 4.56 4.92
CA GLU A 431 -23.65 5.31 5.98
C GLU A 431 -22.78 6.43 6.56
N GLU A 432 -21.45 6.29 6.52
CA GLU A 432 -20.52 7.32 6.98
C GLU A 432 -20.44 8.53 6.02
N VAL A 433 -20.51 8.30 4.70
CA VAL A 433 -20.58 9.38 3.70
C VAL A 433 -21.98 9.99 3.66
N LEU A 434 -23.03 9.20 3.83
CA LEU A 434 -24.40 9.73 4.00
C LEU A 434 -24.47 10.68 5.20
N ALA A 435 -23.94 10.29 6.35
CA ALA A 435 -23.91 11.16 7.53
C ALA A 435 -23.15 12.48 7.31
N LEU A 436 -22.11 12.49 6.46
CA LEU A 436 -21.44 13.71 6.02
C LEU A 436 -22.37 14.58 5.16
N VAL A 437 -23.00 14.00 4.14
CA VAL A 437 -23.90 14.70 3.19
C VAL A 437 -25.12 15.30 3.92
N GLU A 438 -25.74 14.54 4.82
CA GLU A 438 -26.83 15.00 5.68
C GLU A 438 -26.37 16.11 6.65
N TRP A 439 -25.17 15.99 7.24
CA TRP A 439 -24.61 17.05 8.09
C TRP A 439 -24.33 18.33 7.29
N MET A 440 -23.76 18.23 6.08
CA MET A 440 -23.52 19.39 5.21
C MET A 440 -24.83 20.09 4.86
N ARG A 441 -25.89 19.32 4.56
CA ARG A 441 -27.25 19.85 4.35
C ARG A 441 -27.78 20.55 5.60
N ALA A 442 -27.69 19.91 6.76
CA ALA A 442 -28.16 20.46 8.03
C ALA A 442 -27.36 21.70 8.48
N TRP A 443 -26.09 21.82 8.10
CA TRP A 443 -25.30 23.05 8.26
C TRP A 443 -25.80 24.13 7.29
N ASN A 444 -25.99 23.80 6.01
CA ASN A 444 -26.47 24.73 5.00
C ASN A 444 -27.83 25.36 5.32
N GLN A 445 -28.71 24.63 6.01
CA GLN A 445 -30.00 25.15 6.49
C GLN A 445 -29.89 26.08 7.71
N ARG A 446 -28.81 25.99 8.48
CA ARG A 446 -28.57 26.76 9.73
C ARG A 446 -27.49 27.84 9.58
N ARG A 447 -26.84 27.94 8.41
CA ARG A 447 -25.73 28.88 8.18
C ARG A 447 -26.17 30.34 8.36
N PRO A 448 -25.30 31.22 8.86
CA PRO A 448 -25.61 32.66 8.96
C PRO A 448 -25.96 33.28 7.61
N GLU A 449 -26.84 34.28 7.63
CA GLU A 449 -27.19 35.04 6.44
C GLU A 449 -25.96 35.79 5.90
N GLY A 450 -25.70 35.67 4.61
CA GLY A 450 -24.49 36.20 3.95
C GLY A 450 -23.32 35.22 3.85
N GLU A 451 -23.36 34.05 4.50
CA GLU A 451 -22.35 33.01 4.30
C GLU A 451 -22.64 32.14 3.07
N SER A 452 -21.57 31.86 2.29
CA SER A 452 -21.60 30.89 1.20
C SER A 452 -22.01 29.50 1.71
N PRO A 453 -22.88 28.77 0.98
CA PRO A 453 -23.20 27.39 1.31
C PRO A 453 -21.96 26.50 1.20
N LEU A 454 -21.95 25.40 1.96
CA LEU A 454 -21.12 24.24 1.67
C LEU A 454 -21.47 23.68 0.31
N ARG A 455 -20.43 23.33 -0.44
CA ARG A 455 -20.52 22.70 -1.77
C ARG A 455 -19.80 21.36 -1.78
N PHE A 456 -20.34 20.40 -2.52
CA PHE A 456 -19.81 19.05 -2.66
C PHE A 456 -19.34 18.82 -4.12
N TYR A 457 -18.14 18.29 -4.30
CA TYR A 457 -17.56 18.03 -5.61
C TYR A 457 -16.91 16.65 -5.68
N GLY A 458 -17.06 15.96 -6.80
CA GLY A 458 -16.09 14.94 -7.22
C GLY A 458 -14.93 15.61 -7.96
N PHE A 459 -13.72 15.05 -7.91
CA PHE A 459 -12.60 15.55 -8.73
C PHE A 459 -11.89 14.46 -9.56
N ASP A 460 -12.38 13.22 -9.53
CA ASP A 460 -11.84 12.13 -10.35
C ASP A 460 -12.35 12.21 -11.79
N THR A 461 -11.45 11.96 -12.75
CA THR A 461 -11.68 12.12 -14.19
C THR A 461 -11.82 10.79 -14.94
N GLN A 462 -11.95 9.67 -14.22
CA GLN A 462 -12.13 8.33 -14.80
C GLN A 462 -13.45 8.16 -15.58
N ASP A 463 -14.48 8.96 -15.32
CA ASP A 463 -15.80 8.89 -15.95
C ASP A 463 -16.10 10.14 -16.77
N ALA A 464 -15.73 10.11 -18.05
CA ALA A 464 -16.07 11.14 -19.03
C ALA A 464 -17.52 11.03 -19.54
N TYR A 465 -18.25 9.97 -19.22
CA TYR A 465 -19.52 9.59 -19.85
C TYR A 465 -20.76 10.14 -19.13
N THR A 466 -20.78 10.14 -17.79
CA THR A 466 -21.86 10.77 -17.01
C THR A 466 -22.05 12.26 -17.32
N PRO A 467 -21.00 13.11 -17.43
CA PRO A 467 -21.17 14.52 -17.79
C PRO A 467 -21.83 14.70 -19.16
N LEU A 468 -21.50 13.86 -20.15
CA LEU A 468 -22.11 13.92 -21.49
C LEU A 468 -23.61 13.63 -21.44
N LYS A 469 -24.01 12.63 -20.64
CA LYS A 469 -25.42 12.35 -20.37
C LYS A 469 -26.16 13.51 -19.71
N MET A 470 -25.48 14.23 -18.82
CA MET A 470 -26.07 15.41 -18.17
C MET A 470 -26.24 16.57 -19.15
N VAL A 471 -25.25 16.84 -20.01
CA VAL A 471 -25.39 17.85 -21.08
C VAL A 471 -26.51 17.45 -22.07
N LEU A 472 -26.64 16.16 -22.43
CA LEU A 472 -27.76 15.64 -23.23
C LEU A 472 -29.12 15.90 -22.59
N ALA A 473 -29.26 15.58 -21.30
CA ALA A 473 -30.52 15.76 -20.57
C ALA A 473 -30.92 17.24 -20.46
N GLU A 474 -29.97 18.14 -20.24
CA GLU A 474 -30.21 19.59 -20.24
C GLU A 474 -30.63 20.07 -21.65
N VAL A 475 -29.90 19.69 -22.70
CA VAL A 475 -30.22 20.09 -24.09
C VAL A 475 -31.60 19.57 -24.54
N GLN A 476 -32.03 18.39 -24.07
CA GLN A 476 -33.38 17.90 -24.31
C GLN A 476 -34.47 18.79 -23.72
N ASP A 477 -34.23 19.37 -22.54
CA ASP A 477 -35.24 20.16 -21.82
C ASP A 477 -35.42 21.56 -22.44
N PHE A 478 -34.32 22.25 -22.78
CA PHE A 478 -34.38 23.63 -23.30
C PHE A 478 -34.29 23.75 -24.83
N ALA A 479 -33.79 22.74 -25.56
CA ALA A 479 -33.66 22.74 -27.01
C ALA A 479 -34.15 21.44 -27.69
N PRO A 480 -35.37 20.94 -27.39
CA PRO A 480 -35.87 19.65 -27.88
C PRO A 480 -35.91 19.54 -29.42
N ASN A 481 -36.08 20.67 -30.13
CA ASN A 481 -36.08 20.71 -31.60
C ASN A 481 -34.70 20.41 -32.24
N VAL A 482 -33.62 20.41 -31.43
CA VAL A 482 -32.23 20.16 -31.87
C VAL A 482 -31.64 18.97 -31.12
N HIS A 483 -32.35 18.43 -30.12
CA HIS A 483 -31.95 17.23 -29.40
C HIS A 483 -31.65 16.06 -30.33
N ASP A 484 -32.36 15.89 -31.44
CA ASP A 484 -32.11 14.78 -32.36
C ASP A 484 -30.77 14.95 -33.12
N GLU A 485 -30.41 16.16 -33.56
CA GLU A 485 -29.09 16.43 -34.15
C GLU A 485 -27.96 16.30 -33.10
N PHE A 486 -28.20 16.77 -31.88
CA PHE A 486 -27.26 16.68 -30.76
C PHE A 486 -27.09 15.22 -30.28
N THR A 487 -28.19 14.45 -30.28
CA THR A 487 -28.23 13.04 -29.94
C THR A 487 -27.61 12.19 -31.03
N GLU A 488 -27.68 12.52 -32.31
CA GLU A 488 -26.90 11.79 -33.33
C GLU A 488 -25.42 12.16 -33.29
N LEU A 489 -25.05 13.43 -33.07
CA LEU A 489 -23.66 13.82 -32.82
C LEU A 489 -23.05 13.09 -31.61
N LEU A 490 -23.85 12.89 -30.57
CA LEU A 490 -23.42 12.19 -29.35
C LEU A 490 -23.64 10.67 -29.44
N LYS A 491 -24.61 10.14 -30.18
CA LYS A 491 -24.69 8.70 -30.47
C LYS A 491 -23.47 8.26 -31.25
N VAL A 492 -23.08 8.95 -32.32
CA VAL A 492 -21.85 8.61 -33.05
C VAL A 492 -20.67 8.52 -32.08
N ALA A 493 -20.57 9.44 -31.11
CA ALA A 493 -19.44 9.48 -30.20
C ALA A 493 -19.57 8.58 -28.94
N LEU A 494 -20.78 8.21 -28.51
CA LEU A 494 -21.09 7.28 -27.40
C LEU A 494 -21.17 5.82 -27.90
N GLU A 495 -21.58 5.63 -29.15
CA GLU A 495 -21.44 4.41 -29.92
C GLU A 495 -19.96 4.25 -30.24
N GLU A 496 -19.23 5.14 -30.94
CA GLU A 496 -17.81 4.89 -31.27
C GLU A 496 -16.86 4.71 -30.06
N GLN A 497 -17.22 5.20 -28.86
CA GLN A 497 -16.50 4.90 -27.61
C GLN A 497 -16.78 3.48 -27.05
N TYR A 498 -17.85 2.81 -27.47
CA TYR A 498 -18.30 1.48 -26.99
C TYR A 498 -18.90 0.53 -28.07
N GLY A 499 -18.77 0.83 -29.36
CA GLY A 499 -19.57 0.29 -30.45
C GLY A 499 -19.07 0.73 -31.84
N ASP A 500 -19.18 -0.16 -32.82
CA ASP A 500 -18.77 0.00 -34.23
C ASP A 500 -17.30 0.32 -34.61
N SER A 501 -16.49 0.98 -33.78
CA SER A 501 -15.03 0.93 -33.96
C SER A 501 -14.46 -0.48 -33.68
N LEU A 502 -15.12 -1.24 -32.79
CA LEU A 502 -14.71 -2.58 -32.37
C LEU A 502 -14.97 -3.71 -33.41
N ASN A 503 -15.70 -3.43 -34.49
CA ASN A 503 -16.02 -4.39 -35.55
C ASN A 503 -15.02 -4.42 -36.73
N SER A 504 -14.09 -3.45 -36.82
CA SER A 504 -13.27 -3.23 -38.03
C SER A 504 -11.92 -3.97 -38.06
N ALA A 505 -11.50 -4.60 -36.96
CA ALA A 505 -10.55 -5.72 -36.99
C ALA A 505 -11.37 -7.01 -37.16
N PRO A 506 -11.64 -7.48 -38.40
CA PRO A 506 -12.61 -8.53 -38.64
C PRO A 506 -12.23 -9.81 -37.89
N ARG A 507 -13.26 -10.56 -37.46
CA ARG A 507 -13.15 -11.85 -36.75
C ARG A 507 -12.12 -12.81 -37.39
N THR A 508 -11.95 -12.70 -38.71
CA THR A 508 -10.92 -13.38 -39.50
C THR A 508 -9.50 -13.07 -39.01
N GLN A 509 -9.07 -11.82 -38.80
CA GLN A 509 -7.68 -11.48 -38.46
C GLN A 509 -7.18 -12.10 -37.14
N LEU A 510 -8.02 -12.15 -36.10
CA LEU A 510 -7.66 -12.83 -34.84
C LEU A 510 -7.65 -14.36 -35.01
N GLN A 511 -8.48 -14.90 -35.90
CA GLN A 511 -8.49 -16.33 -36.23
C GLN A 511 -7.31 -16.70 -37.14
N ASP A 512 -6.90 -15.82 -38.05
CA ASP A 512 -5.71 -15.92 -38.87
C ASP A 512 -4.45 -15.87 -37.99
N LEU A 513 -4.43 -15.04 -36.95
CA LEU A 513 -3.37 -15.01 -35.93
C LEU A 513 -3.32 -16.32 -35.12
N LEU A 514 -4.45 -16.88 -34.71
CA LEU A 514 -4.50 -18.19 -34.04
C LEU A 514 -4.01 -19.33 -34.96
N VAL A 515 -4.46 -19.33 -36.22
CA VAL A 515 -4.00 -20.27 -37.26
C VAL A 515 -2.51 -20.10 -37.54
N ALA A 516 -1.97 -18.88 -37.49
CA ALA A 516 -0.54 -18.61 -37.64
C ALA A 516 0.28 -19.09 -36.44
N ILE A 517 -0.20 -18.86 -35.20
CA ILE A 517 0.45 -19.39 -33.98
C ILE A 517 0.49 -20.92 -34.01
N ASP A 518 -0.59 -21.57 -34.48
CA ASP A 518 -0.62 -23.03 -34.60
C ASP A 518 0.34 -23.57 -35.67
N LYS A 519 0.40 -22.93 -36.84
CA LYS A 519 1.41 -23.24 -37.88
C LYS A 519 2.84 -23.01 -37.38
N LEU A 520 3.07 -21.98 -36.56
CA LEU A 520 4.36 -21.72 -35.93
C LEU A 520 4.73 -22.81 -34.92
N SER A 521 3.79 -23.25 -34.09
CA SER A 521 4.02 -24.36 -33.16
C SER A 521 4.38 -25.65 -33.89
N GLU A 522 3.67 -25.95 -34.99
CA GLU A 522 3.95 -27.11 -35.85
C GLU A 522 5.31 -27.00 -36.58
N PHE A 523 5.66 -25.81 -37.09
CA PHE A 523 6.96 -25.56 -37.72
C PHE A 523 8.11 -25.73 -36.72
N CYS A 524 8.00 -25.14 -35.52
CA CYS A 524 9.06 -25.14 -34.52
C CYS A 524 9.37 -26.52 -33.94
N GLY A 525 8.36 -27.38 -33.80
CA GLY A 525 8.57 -28.79 -33.43
C GLY A 525 9.49 -29.51 -34.41
N ASN A 526 9.37 -29.21 -35.71
CA ASN A 526 10.06 -29.88 -36.81
C ASN A 526 11.45 -29.31 -37.19
N VAL A 527 11.90 -28.19 -36.58
CA VAL A 527 13.22 -27.61 -36.90
C VAL A 527 14.36 -28.51 -36.36
N GLU A 528 15.20 -29.04 -37.25
CA GLU A 528 16.43 -29.75 -36.86
C GLU A 528 17.53 -28.76 -36.42
N GLY A 529 18.36 -29.15 -35.45
CA GLY A 529 19.49 -28.35 -34.95
C GLY A 529 19.21 -27.44 -33.75
N VAL A 530 17.94 -27.26 -33.34
CA VAL A 530 17.57 -26.52 -32.11
C VAL A 530 17.54 -27.46 -30.90
N THR A 531 18.16 -27.06 -29.79
CA THR A 531 18.18 -27.85 -28.54
C THR A 531 16.80 -27.99 -27.92
N GLN A 532 16.49 -29.17 -27.37
CA GLN A 532 15.18 -29.52 -26.79
C GLN A 532 14.64 -28.45 -25.81
N SER A 533 15.47 -28.00 -24.86
CA SER A 533 15.09 -26.96 -23.88
C SER A 533 14.72 -25.61 -24.52
N LYS A 534 15.27 -25.25 -25.69
CA LYS A 534 14.87 -24.04 -26.43
C LYS A 534 13.54 -24.23 -27.16
N LYS A 535 13.23 -25.45 -27.63
CA LYS A 535 11.91 -25.79 -28.20
C LYS A 535 10.83 -25.68 -27.12
N GLU A 536 11.06 -26.27 -25.96
CA GLU A 536 10.12 -26.25 -24.81
C GLU A 536 9.84 -24.83 -24.30
N GLN A 537 10.85 -23.96 -24.24
CA GLN A 537 10.66 -22.54 -23.87
C GLN A 537 9.82 -21.78 -24.91
N LEU A 538 10.02 -22.06 -26.20
CA LEU A 538 9.25 -21.44 -27.28
C LEU A 538 7.81 -21.95 -27.33
N GLU A 539 7.60 -23.26 -27.19
CA GLU A 539 6.27 -23.87 -27.09
C GLU A 539 5.49 -23.26 -25.92
N LEU A 540 6.11 -23.05 -24.75
CA LEU A 540 5.48 -22.38 -23.62
C LEU A 540 5.09 -20.92 -23.94
N LEU A 541 5.93 -20.17 -24.66
CA LEU A 541 5.65 -18.79 -25.08
C LEU A 541 4.53 -18.72 -26.12
N LEU A 542 4.53 -19.64 -27.10
CA LEU A 542 3.48 -19.76 -28.11
C LEU A 542 2.15 -20.20 -27.48
N LEU A 543 2.17 -21.12 -26.52
CA LEU A 543 0.98 -21.55 -25.78
C LEU A 543 0.40 -20.40 -24.93
N GLN A 544 1.24 -19.58 -24.29
CA GLN A 544 0.82 -18.37 -23.57
C GLN A 544 0.25 -17.30 -24.51
N ALA A 545 0.85 -17.09 -25.68
CA ALA A 545 0.34 -16.17 -26.69
C ALA A 545 -1.01 -16.66 -27.27
N LYS A 546 -1.10 -17.96 -27.61
CA LYS A 546 -2.34 -18.60 -28.05
C LYS A 546 -3.44 -18.46 -27.00
N SER A 547 -3.14 -18.76 -25.74
CA SER A 547 -4.08 -18.61 -24.62
C SER A 547 -4.57 -17.17 -24.50
N ALA A 548 -3.68 -16.17 -24.54
CA ALA A 548 -4.08 -14.76 -24.48
C ALA A 548 -5.02 -14.36 -25.63
N VAL A 549 -4.74 -14.78 -26.88
CA VAL A 549 -5.60 -14.51 -28.04
C VAL A 549 -6.92 -15.29 -27.97
N GLN A 550 -6.92 -16.54 -27.51
CA GLN A 550 -8.13 -17.35 -27.32
C GLN A 550 -9.04 -16.81 -26.21
N THR A 551 -8.45 -16.36 -25.09
CA THR A 551 -9.17 -15.67 -24.02
C THR A 551 -9.84 -14.41 -24.57
N GLU A 552 -9.16 -13.63 -25.42
CA GLU A 552 -9.76 -12.43 -26.02
C GLU A 552 -10.91 -12.76 -27.00
N VAL A 553 -10.71 -13.73 -27.89
CA VAL A 553 -11.76 -14.18 -28.83
C VAL A 553 -13.00 -14.68 -28.07
N SER A 554 -12.78 -15.43 -26.99
CA SER A 554 -13.85 -15.93 -26.12
C SER A 554 -14.48 -14.83 -25.27
N SER A 555 -13.73 -13.79 -24.90
CA SER A 555 -14.28 -12.65 -24.17
C SER A 555 -15.05 -11.69 -25.08
N ARG A 556 -14.66 -11.51 -26.35
CA ARG A 556 -15.43 -10.72 -27.35
C ARG A 556 -16.85 -11.23 -27.56
N ASP A 557 -17.04 -12.56 -27.63
CA ASP A 557 -18.36 -13.20 -27.68
C ASP A 557 -19.15 -13.05 -26.36
N ARG A 558 -18.52 -12.53 -25.28
CA ARG A 558 -19.09 -12.33 -23.93
C ARG A 558 -19.41 -10.86 -23.64
N TRP A 559 -18.48 -9.93 -23.88
CA TRP A 559 -18.62 -8.49 -23.62
C TRP A 559 -19.74 -7.84 -24.44
N SER A 560 -19.92 -8.30 -25.68
CA SER A 560 -21.01 -7.88 -26.59
C SER A 560 -22.42 -8.13 -26.03
N SER A 561 -22.57 -8.98 -25.01
CA SER A 561 -23.83 -9.24 -24.31
C SER A 561 -24.04 -8.44 -23.01
N MET A 562 -23.02 -7.70 -22.53
CA MET A 562 -23.00 -7.11 -21.18
C MET A 562 -22.76 -5.59 -21.11
N GLY A 563 -22.35 -4.92 -22.20
CA GLY A 563 -22.40 -3.45 -22.30
C GLY A 563 -21.47 -2.66 -21.37
N VAL A 564 -20.43 -3.30 -20.81
CA VAL A 564 -19.35 -2.68 -20.03
C VAL A 564 -18.05 -3.34 -20.46
N VAL A 565 -17.03 -2.58 -20.82
CA VAL A 565 -15.73 -3.12 -21.31
C VAL A 565 -14.59 -2.70 -20.41
N ALA A 566 -13.76 -3.66 -20.01
CA ALA A 566 -12.47 -3.43 -19.38
C ALA A 566 -11.35 -3.74 -20.38
N GLU A 567 -10.87 -2.73 -21.10
CA GLU A 567 -9.70 -2.83 -21.99
C GLU A 567 -8.44 -2.25 -21.35
N VAL A 568 -7.31 -2.97 -21.46
CA VAL A 568 -5.95 -2.41 -21.68
C VAL A 568 -4.88 -3.51 -21.76
N ASP A 569 -5.02 -4.63 -21.04
CA ASP A 569 -3.86 -5.53 -20.81
C ASP A 569 -3.51 -6.46 -22.00
N LEU A 570 -4.39 -6.68 -22.97
CA LEU A 570 -4.07 -7.61 -24.09
C LEU A 570 -2.93 -7.11 -24.97
N TYR A 571 -3.00 -5.87 -25.47
CA TYR A 571 -2.02 -5.33 -26.43
C TYR A 571 -0.60 -5.28 -25.84
N SER A 572 -0.46 -4.88 -24.58
CA SER A 572 0.83 -4.87 -23.87
C SER A 572 1.42 -6.29 -23.75
N ARG A 573 0.57 -7.28 -23.46
CA ARG A 573 0.97 -8.68 -23.30
C ARG A 573 1.34 -9.31 -24.64
N ILE A 574 0.56 -9.10 -25.70
CA ILE A 574 0.87 -9.60 -27.06
C ILE A 574 2.16 -8.94 -27.57
N ARG A 575 2.30 -7.62 -27.52
CA ARG A 575 3.50 -6.91 -28.00
C ARG A 575 4.77 -7.36 -27.28
N LYS A 576 4.75 -7.47 -25.94
CA LYS A 576 5.87 -8.02 -25.16
C LYS A 576 6.25 -9.45 -25.56
N LYS A 577 5.28 -10.29 -25.94
CA LYS A 577 5.52 -11.67 -26.40
C LYS A 577 6.04 -11.70 -27.84
N ILE A 578 5.54 -10.85 -28.75
CA ILE A 578 6.06 -10.68 -30.11
C ILE A 578 7.51 -10.20 -30.07
N SER A 579 7.84 -9.16 -29.28
CA SER A 579 9.23 -8.69 -29.12
C SER A 579 10.16 -9.74 -28.49
N ALA A 580 9.65 -10.62 -27.62
CA ALA A 580 10.43 -11.75 -27.10
C ALA A 580 10.67 -12.85 -28.16
N ILE A 581 9.70 -13.09 -29.05
CA ILE A 581 9.83 -14.00 -30.20
C ILE A 581 10.81 -13.42 -31.23
N ASP A 582 10.78 -12.12 -31.50
CA ASP A 582 11.71 -11.43 -32.42
C ASP A 582 13.17 -11.45 -31.90
N ALA A 583 13.35 -11.13 -30.62
CA ALA A 583 14.65 -11.23 -29.96
C ALA A 583 15.20 -12.66 -29.98
N TRP A 584 14.34 -13.68 -29.91
CA TRP A 584 14.72 -15.08 -30.05
C TRP A 584 15.03 -15.47 -31.51
N ALA A 585 14.19 -15.07 -32.46
CA ALA A 585 14.38 -15.29 -33.90
C ALA A 585 15.71 -14.70 -34.40
N SER A 586 16.09 -13.54 -33.86
CA SER A 586 17.38 -12.87 -34.09
C SER A 586 18.60 -13.68 -33.64
N THR A 587 18.43 -14.78 -32.89
CA THR A 587 19.50 -15.72 -32.51
C THR A 587 19.63 -16.94 -33.44
N LEU A 588 18.82 -17.02 -34.50
CA LEU A 588 18.84 -18.09 -35.51
C LEU A 588 19.43 -17.57 -36.83
N GLU A 589 20.41 -18.31 -37.36
CA GLU A 589 21.05 -18.05 -38.66
C GLU A 589 20.38 -18.85 -39.80
N GLY A 590 20.36 -18.26 -41.01
CA GLY A 590 19.81 -18.88 -42.22
C GLY A 590 18.29 -18.75 -42.39
N ASP A 591 17.78 -19.32 -43.48
CA ASP A 591 16.41 -19.15 -44.03
C ASP A 591 15.27 -19.30 -42.99
N HIS A 592 15.49 -20.10 -41.94
CA HIS A 592 14.49 -20.35 -40.90
C HIS A 592 14.33 -19.16 -39.93
N GLY A 593 15.41 -18.42 -39.67
CA GLY A 593 15.37 -17.18 -38.89
C GLY A 593 14.75 -16.03 -39.68
N ASP A 594 15.00 -15.97 -40.98
CA ASP A 594 14.43 -14.94 -41.86
C ASP A 594 12.91 -15.12 -42.04
N ALA A 595 12.44 -16.36 -42.23
CA ALA A 595 11.00 -16.65 -42.28
C ALA A 595 10.26 -16.25 -40.99
N LEU A 596 10.88 -16.42 -39.82
CA LEU A 596 10.29 -15.99 -38.54
C LEU A 596 10.25 -14.45 -38.42
N ARG A 597 11.30 -13.76 -38.86
CA ARG A 597 11.37 -12.29 -38.85
C ARG A 597 10.38 -11.65 -39.83
N GLU A 598 10.17 -12.25 -41.01
CA GLU A 598 9.17 -11.80 -41.98
C GLU A 598 7.74 -11.95 -41.42
N PHE A 599 7.47 -13.02 -40.66
CA PHE A 599 6.22 -13.19 -39.93
C PHE A 599 6.03 -12.15 -38.82
N VAL A 600 7.02 -11.92 -37.96
CA VAL A 600 6.98 -10.88 -36.91
C VAL A 600 6.67 -9.51 -37.52
N ARG A 601 7.35 -9.17 -38.62
CA ARG A 601 7.17 -7.90 -39.33
C ARG A 601 5.75 -7.75 -39.88
N SER A 602 5.18 -8.84 -40.40
CA SER A 602 3.78 -8.87 -40.86
C SER A 602 2.77 -8.67 -39.73
N ALA A 603 3.11 -9.07 -38.49
CA ALA A 603 2.28 -8.84 -37.30
C ALA A 603 2.44 -7.41 -36.74
N ASP A 604 3.64 -6.81 -36.82
CA ASP A 604 3.88 -5.41 -36.45
C ASP A 604 3.22 -4.43 -37.45
N ASP A 605 3.22 -4.72 -38.76
CA ASP A 605 2.51 -3.91 -39.77
C ASP A 605 0.98 -3.85 -39.49
N LEU A 606 0.40 -4.96 -38.98
CA LEU A 606 -0.99 -5.02 -38.51
C LEU A 606 -1.24 -4.14 -37.28
N ALA A 607 -0.26 -4.01 -36.38
CA ALA A 607 -0.33 -3.12 -35.23
C ALA A 607 -0.15 -1.64 -35.61
N GLU A 608 0.69 -1.33 -36.60
CA GLU A 608 0.93 0.05 -37.07
C GLU A 608 -0.29 0.63 -37.82
N CYS A 609 -1.01 -0.20 -38.60
CA CYS A 609 -2.31 0.18 -39.18
C CYS A 609 -3.34 0.58 -38.11
N GLN A 610 -3.32 -0.06 -36.93
CA GLN A 610 -4.23 0.22 -35.81
C GLN A 610 -3.83 1.45 -34.96
N MET A 611 -2.66 2.04 -35.22
CA MET A 611 -2.28 3.37 -34.71
C MET A 611 -2.69 4.47 -35.69
N LYS A 612 -2.39 4.33 -36.99
CA LYS A 612 -2.75 5.35 -38.00
C LYS A 612 -4.26 5.61 -38.08
N PHE A 613 -5.07 4.56 -37.98
CA PHE A 613 -6.54 4.71 -37.93
C PHE A 613 -7.04 5.42 -36.67
N ARG A 614 -6.26 5.35 -35.57
CA ARG A 614 -6.58 5.96 -34.28
C ARG A 614 -6.27 7.45 -34.30
N ASP A 615 -5.06 7.83 -34.71
CA ASP A 615 -4.60 9.23 -34.74
C ASP A 615 -5.44 10.14 -35.68
N GLU A 616 -6.06 9.56 -36.73
CA GLU A 616 -6.94 10.27 -37.66
C GLU A 616 -8.40 10.40 -37.18
N MET A 617 -8.96 9.42 -36.45
CA MET A 617 -10.27 9.55 -35.78
C MET A 617 -10.23 10.60 -34.66
N ASP A 618 -9.26 10.43 -33.75
CA ASP A 618 -9.16 11.13 -32.46
C ASP A 618 -9.26 12.67 -32.58
N ASN A 619 -8.69 13.26 -33.63
CA ASN A 619 -8.70 14.71 -33.83
C ASN A 619 -10.01 15.27 -34.38
N VAL A 620 -10.79 14.49 -35.13
CA VAL A 620 -12.06 14.95 -35.73
C VAL A 620 -13.16 14.99 -34.66
N ASP A 621 -13.19 14.01 -33.77
CA ASP A 621 -14.22 13.91 -32.74
C ASP A 621 -13.98 14.83 -31.56
N ARG A 622 -12.73 15.04 -31.10
CA ARG A 622 -12.41 16.05 -30.07
C ARG A 622 -12.95 17.45 -30.42
N GLU A 623 -12.88 17.84 -31.67
CA GLU A 623 -13.40 19.12 -32.14
C GLU A 623 -14.93 19.10 -32.35
N ARG A 624 -15.57 17.93 -32.53
CA ARG A 624 -17.03 17.79 -32.46
C ARG A 624 -17.53 17.94 -31.02
N TRP A 625 -16.91 17.25 -30.04
CA TRP A 625 -17.27 17.37 -28.61
C TRP A 625 -17.18 18.82 -28.12
N ARG A 626 -16.06 19.52 -28.37
CA ARG A 626 -15.88 20.92 -27.95
C ARG A 626 -16.90 21.86 -28.57
N ARG A 627 -17.19 21.70 -29.88
CA ARG A 627 -18.23 22.48 -30.55
C ARG A 627 -19.63 22.19 -30.02
N ALA A 628 -19.96 20.92 -29.75
CA ALA A 628 -21.25 20.52 -29.21
C ALA A 628 -21.51 21.18 -27.84
N VAL A 629 -20.56 21.13 -26.91
CA VAL A 629 -20.72 21.74 -25.59
C VAL A 629 -20.66 23.28 -25.64
N THR A 630 -19.77 23.84 -26.47
CA THR A 630 -19.72 25.31 -26.71
C THR A 630 -21.07 25.82 -27.23
N TRP A 631 -21.65 25.11 -28.19
CA TRP A 631 -22.96 25.45 -28.76
C TRP A 631 -24.09 25.29 -27.73
N ALA A 632 -24.11 24.20 -26.95
CA ALA A 632 -25.09 24.01 -25.86
C ALA A 632 -25.05 25.16 -24.84
N ARG A 633 -23.87 25.72 -24.56
CA ARG A 633 -23.69 26.92 -23.72
C ARG A 633 -24.18 28.20 -24.42
N GLU A 634 -24.04 28.32 -25.74
CA GLU A 634 -24.56 29.46 -26.51
C GLU A 634 -26.08 29.49 -26.61
N VAL A 635 -26.74 28.32 -26.72
CA VAL A 635 -28.20 28.19 -26.84
C VAL A 635 -28.95 28.10 -25.51
N ALA A 636 -28.25 27.99 -24.38
CA ALA A 636 -28.87 27.98 -23.06
C ALA A 636 -29.60 29.32 -22.75
N ASP A 637 -30.85 29.21 -22.31
CA ASP A 637 -31.81 30.32 -22.18
C ASP A 637 -31.67 31.15 -20.90
N SER A 638 -30.99 30.63 -19.88
CA SER A 638 -30.71 31.31 -18.61
C SER A 638 -29.22 31.33 -18.28
N ASP A 639 -28.76 32.34 -17.54
CA ASP A 639 -27.36 32.44 -17.11
C ASP A 639 -26.97 31.33 -16.10
N GLU A 640 -27.97 30.77 -15.41
CA GLU A 640 -27.82 29.59 -14.54
C GLU A 640 -27.53 28.32 -15.35
N ARG A 641 -28.28 28.08 -16.44
CA ARG A 641 -28.00 26.96 -17.37
C ARG A 641 -26.69 27.14 -18.12
N LYS A 642 -26.38 28.35 -18.59
CA LYS A 642 -25.06 28.66 -19.20
C LYS A 642 -23.92 28.31 -18.25
N LYS A 643 -24.07 28.60 -16.95
CA LYS A 643 -23.10 28.23 -15.93
C LYS A 643 -23.02 26.72 -15.74
N ALA A 644 -24.16 26.03 -15.60
CA ALA A 644 -24.18 24.57 -15.45
C ALA A 644 -23.51 23.84 -16.62
N VAL A 645 -23.79 24.26 -17.86
CA VAL A 645 -23.13 23.72 -19.07
C VAL A 645 -21.63 24.06 -19.08
N ALA A 646 -21.23 25.27 -18.69
CA ALA A 646 -19.82 25.66 -18.61
C ALA A 646 -19.04 24.89 -17.51
N ASP A 647 -19.67 24.57 -16.38
CA ASP A 647 -19.06 23.78 -15.31
C ASP A 647 -18.87 22.31 -15.78
N LEU A 648 -19.82 21.74 -16.54
CA LEU A 648 -19.69 20.43 -17.19
C LEU A 648 -18.64 20.43 -18.32
N GLU A 649 -18.58 21.48 -19.13
CA GLU A 649 -17.56 21.70 -20.18
C GLU A 649 -16.15 21.68 -19.60
N GLN A 650 -15.94 22.35 -18.46
CA GLN A 650 -14.65 22.38 -17.79
C GLN A 650 -14.19 20.98 -17.38
N PHE A 651 -15.09 20.12 -16.87
CA PHE A 651 -14.76 18.74 -16.56
C PHE A 651 -14.47 17.92 -17.82
N LEU A 652 -15.30 18.04 -18.86
CA LEU A 652 -15.10 17.33 -20.14
C LEU A 652 -13.76 17.68 -20.80
N VAL A 653 -13.34 18.93 -20.74
CA VAL A 653 -12.01 19.36 -21.23
C VAL A 653 -10.89 18.64 -20.46
N VAL A 654 -10.94 18.58 -19.12
CA VAL A 654 -9.91 17.89 -18.32
C VAL A 654 -9.95 16.37 -18.53
N SER A 655 -11.14 15.79 -18.67
CA SER A 655 -11.31 14.37 -18.97
C SER A 655 -10.87 13.99 -20.39
N THR A 656 -10.91 14.91 -21.35
CA THR A 656 -10.30 14.69 -22.69
C THR A 656 -8.79 14.89 -22.67
N GLU A 657 -8.26 15.87 -21.92
CA GLU A 657 -6.81 16.01 -21.65
C GLU A 657 -6.21 14.76 -20.99
N TYR A 658 -6.99 14.03 -20.18
CA TYR A 658 -6.62 12.71 -19.63
C TYR A 658 -6.46 11.63 -20.72
N LEU A 659 -7.34 11.63 -21.73
CA LEU A 659 -7.30 10.70 -22.86
C LEU A 659 -6.18 11.02 -23.85
N ASP A 660 -5.87 12.31 -24.04
CA ASP A 660 -4.86 12.82 -24.98
C ASP A 660 -3.41 12.50 -24.56
N LYS A 661 -3.18 12.11 -23.30
CA LYS A 661 -1.84 11.81 -22.80
C LYS A 661 -1.42 10.37 -23.17
N PRO A 662 -0.21 10.17 -23.75
CA PRO A 662 0.34 8.84 -23.96
C PRO A 662 0.29 8.04 -22.66
N ARG A 663 -0.36 6.86 -22.67
CA ARG A 663 -0.51 5.99 -21.48
C ARG A 663 0.83 5.46 -20.92
N GLU A 664 1.94 5.77 -21.57
CA GLU A 664 3.31 5.54 -21.10
C GLU A 664 3.78 6.62 -20.09
N LEU A 665 3.11 7.78 -20.03
CA LEU A 665 3.24 8.76 -18.93
C LEU A 665 2.42 8.27 -17.73
N SER A 666 3.12 7.74 -16.74
CA SER A 666 2.57 6.83 -15.73
C SER A 666 1.55 7.39 -14.73
N ASN A 667 1.17 8.68 -14.78
CA ASN A 667 0.24 9.29 -13.80
C ASN A 667 -0.69 10.39 -14.35
N ALA A 668 -1.15 10.27 -15.60
CA ALA A 668 -2.08 11.24 -16.19
C ALA A 668 -3.35 11.51 -15.34
N ARG A 669 -3.92 10.51 -14.67
CA ARG A 669 -5.12 10.62 -13.80
C ARG A 669 -4.88 11.56 -12.62
N ASP A 670 -3.75 11.39 -11.93
CA ASP A 670 -3.40 12.18 -10.76
C ASP A 670 -3.16 13.66 -11.09
N GLU A 671 -2.60 13.93 -12.27
CA GLU A 671 -2.42 15.30 -12.77
C GLU A 671 -3.76 15.96 -13.14
N THR A 672 -4.69 15.21 -13.73
CA THR A 672 -6.02 15.73 -14.09
C THR A 672 -6.93 15.90 -12.87
N MET A 673 -6.81 15.05 -11.84
CA MET A 673 -7.44 15.30 -10.54
C MET A 673 -6.94 16.60 -9.90
N ALA A 674 -5.63 16.86 -9.91
CA ALA A 674 -5.07 18.12 -9.41
C ALA A 674 -5.59 19.34 -10.20
N THR A 675 -5.72 19.21 -11.53
CA THR A 675 -6.33 20.25 -12.39
C THR A 675 -7.82 20.45 -12.11
N MET A 676 -8.59 19.41 -11.77
CA MET A 676 -9.98 19.57 -11.35
C MET A 676 -10.11 20.33 -10.03
N VAL A 677 -9.27 20.03 -9.04
CA VAL A 677 -9.21 20.77 -7.76
C VAL A 677 -8.90 22.25 -8.01
N GLU A 678 -7.93 22.54 -8.87
CA GLU A 678 -7.56 23.90 -9.26
C GLU A 678 -8.74 24.65 -9.92
N ARG A 679 -9.44 24.02 -10.87
CA ARG A 679 -10.62 24.61 -11.52
C ARG A 679 -11.77 24.86 -10.53
N ILE A 680 -12.04 23.93 -9.61
CA ILE A 680 -13.03 24.11 -8.53
C ILE A 680 -12.68 25.35 -7.68
N LEU A 681 -11.41 25.53 -7.30
CA LEU A 681 -10.99 26.73 -6.55
C LEU A 681 -11.16 28.02 -7.38
N GLN A 682 -10.84 27.99 -8.68
CA GLN A 682 -11.03 29.13 -9.57
C GLN A 682 -12.52 29.52 -9.72
N GLN A 683 -13.44 28.56 -9.77
CA GLN A 683 -14.90 28.79 -9.85
C GLN A 683 -15.47 29.56 -8.65
N HIS A 684 -14.89 29.40 -7.45
CA HIS A 684 -15.34 30.06 -6.21
C HIS A 684 -14.50 31.28 -5.81
N GLY A 685 -13.30 31.42 -6.37
CA GLY A 685 -12.45 32.60 -6.23
C GLY A 685 -11.12 32.34 -5.51
N THR A 686 -10.21 33.31 -5.63
CA THR A 686 -8.82 33.17 -5.15
C THR A 686 -8.66 33.07 -3.63
N GLY A 687 -9.70 33.42 -2.85
CA GLY A 687 -9.73 33.23 -1.40
C GLY A 687 -10.38 31.92 -0.92
N SER A 688 -10.92 31.11 -1.83
CA SER A 688 -11.63 29.88 -1.46
C SER A 688 -10.68 28.82 -0.88
N ARG A 689 -11.20 28.07 0.09
CA ARG A 689 -10.55 26.93 0.73
C ARG A 689 -11.36 25.66 0.55
N ILE A 690 -10.69 24.54 0.35
CA ILE A 690 -11.28 23.21 0.08
C ILE A 690 -10.67 22.14 0.99
N ALA A 691 -11.52 21.24 1.50
CA ALA A 691 -11.09 19.97 2.06
C ALA A 691 -11.22 18.87 0.99
N LEU A 692 -10.17 18.07 0.77
CA LEU A 692 -10.18 16.98 -0.19
C LEU A 692 -10.20 15.62 0.52
N TRP A 693 -10.95 14.67 -0.02
CA TRP A 693 -11.07 13.30 0.45
C TRP A 693 -10.58 12.36 -0.66
N ALA A 694 -9.39 11.78 -0.51
CA ALA A 694 -8.86 10.75 -1.41
C ALA A 694 -8.07 9.68 -0.64
N HIS A 695 -7.58 8.65 -1.34
CA HIS A 695 -6.60 7.70 -0.82
C HIS A 695 -5.28 8.38 -0.38
N ASP A 696 -4.60 7.83 0.64
CA ASP A 696 -3.29 8.31 1.14
C ASP A 696 -2.28 8.47 -0.01
N TRP A 697 -2.25 7.48 -0.91
CA TRP A 697 -1.48 7.51 -2.16
C TRP A 697 -1.68 8.83 -2.93
N HIS A 698 -2.91 9.14 -3.32
CA HIS A 698 -3.20 10.29 -4.18
C HIS A 698 -2.84 11.61 -3.51
N ILE A 699 -3.04 11.77 -2.19
CA ILE A 699 -2.74 13.03 -1.50
C ILE A 699 -1.25 13.25 -1.17
N SER A 700 -0.38 12.25 -1.32
CA SER A 700 1.01 12.39 -0.87
C SER A 700 1.84 13.33 -1.76
N LYS A 701 2.65 14.20 -1.12
CA LYS A 701 3.71 15.00 -1.77
C LYS A 701 4.83 14.09 -2.30
N PHE A 702 5.73 14.63 -3.11
CA PHE A 702 7.02 14.00 -3.37
C PHE A 702 8.07 15.04 -3.81
N ALA A 703 9.22 15.07 -3.15
CA ALA A 703 10.30 16.04 -3.39
C ALA A 703 11.55 15.44 -4.08
N GLY A 704 11.46 14.20 -4.60
CA GLY A 704 12.59 13.47 -5.17
C GLY A 704 12.70 13.52 -6.70
N ASN A 705 13.74 12.87 -7.23
CA ASN A 705 14.02 12.83 -8.67
C ASN A 705 12.98 11.98 -9.42
N LEU A 706 12.27 12.61 -10.35
CA LEU A 706 11.18 12.06 -11.18
C LEU A 706 11.57 10.85 -12.06
N THR A 707 12.85 10.47 -12.10
CA THR A 707 13.35 9.33 -12.89
C THR A 707 13.18 7.96 -12.22
N ARG A 708 12.69 7.90 -10.97
CA ARG A 708 12.44 6.63 -10.24
C ARG A 708 11.06 6.48 -9.61
N HIS A 709 10.27 7.55 -9.50
CA HIS A 709 8.98 7.54 -8.80
C HIS A 709 7.89 8.22 -9.62
N VAL A 710 6.65 7.79 -9.39
CA VAL A 710 5.48 8.05 -10.24
C VAL A 710 4.66 9.21 -9.60
N PRO A 711 4.59 10.43 -10.20
CA PRO A 711 4.19 11.67 -9.48
C PRO A 711 2.68 11.80 -9.21
N ARG A 712 2.27 11.94 -7.97
CA ARG A 712 0.86 11.77 -7.52
C ARG A 712 0.10 13.10 -7.48
N MET A 713 -1.21 13.08 -7.24
CA MET A 713 -2.05 14.31 -7.23
C MET A 713 -1.48 15.33 -6.24
N GLY A 714 -1.09 14.90 -5.04
CA GLY A 714 -0.43 15.75 -4.04
C GLY A 714 0.94 16.29 -4.49
N THR A 715 1.67 15.59 -5.36
CA THR A 715 2.90 16.13 -5.99
C THR A 715 2.59 17.30 -6.93
N PHE A 716 1.50 17.23 -7.69
CA PHE A 716 1.08 18.34 -8.56
C PHE A 716 0.44 19.49 -7.80
N LEU A 717 -0.34 19.21 -6.74
CA LEU A 717 -0.91 20.25 -5.88
C LEU A 717 0.22 21.00 -5.15
N GLU A 718 1.23 20.31 -4.65
CA GLU A 718 2.41 20.94 -4.04
C GLU A 718 3.14 21.89 -5.01
N GLN A 719 3.36 21.46 -6.24
CA GLN A 719 4.02 22.30 -7.25
C GLN A 719 3.23 23.55 -7.63
N ARG A 720 1.89 23.53 -7.47
CA ARG A 720 0.98 24.64 -7.84
C ARG A 720 0.65 25.57 -6.67
N PHE A 721 0.62 25.04 -5.45
CA PHE A 721 0.13 25.74 -4.26
C PHE A 721 1.16 25.86 -3.13
N ALA A 722 2.21 25.03 -3.08
CA ALA A 722 3.24 25.02 -2.04
C ALA A 722 2.63 25.07 -0.62
N ASP A 723 2.99 26.05 0.20
CA ASP A 723 2.51 26.25 1.58
C ASP A 723 0.96 26.33 1.72
N ASP A 724 0.22 26.58 0.61
CA ASP A 724 -1.25 26.49 0.59
C ASP A 724 -1.78 25.04 0.53
N TYR A 725 -0.92 24.02 0.45
CA TYR A 725 -1.29 22.59 0.34
C TYR A 725 -0.81 21.75 1.54
N LEU A 726 -1.77 21.28 2.34
CA LEU A 726 -1.55 20.43 3.51
C LEU A 726 -2.08 18.99 3.28
N PRO A 727 -1.19 18.00 3.10
CA PRO A 727 -1.52 16.57 3.08
C PRO A 727 -1.53 15.99 4.50
N ILE A 728 -2.65 15.38 4.88
CA ILE A 728 -2.84 14.70 6.16
C ILE A 728 -3.10 13.23 5.88
N GLY A 729 -2.09 12.37 6.05
CA GLY A 729 -2.24 10.93 5.89
C GLY A 729 -3.09 10.32 7.01
N ILE A 730 -3.85 9.25 6.76
CA ILE A 730 -4.64 8.58 7.80
C ILE A 730 -4.38 7.07 7.84
N SER A 731 -3.59 6.69 8.84
CA SER A 731 -3.15 5.34 9.13
C SER A 731 -4.01 4.65 10.20
N PHE A 732 -3.89 3.33 10.30
CA PHE A 732 -4.51 2.55 11.36
C PHE A 732 -3.65 1.34 11.75
N GLY A 733 -3.79 0.88 12.99
CA GLY A 733 -3.05 -0.27 13.53
C GLY A 733 -3.70 -1.61 13.21
N THR A 734 -4.78 -1.90 13.92
CA THR A 734 -5.54 -3.16 13.89
C THR A 734 -7.00 -2.92 13.48
N GLY A 735 -7.73 -3.98 13.12
CA GLY A 735 -9.19 -3.91 13.03
C GLY A 735 -9.79 -4.50 11.77
N ALA A 736 -10.97 -4.02 11.41
CA ALA A 736 -11.71 -4.45 10.22
C ALA A 736 -11.89 -3.30 9.23
N PHE A 737 -11.98 -3.67 7.95
CA PHE A 737 -12.30 -2.77 6.84
C PHE A 737 -13.07 -3.57 5.77
N GLN A 738 -13.51 -2.93 4.68
CA GLN A 738 -14.09 -3.63 3.53
C GLN A 738 -13.34 -3.38 2.23
N ALA A 739 -13.25 -4.41 1.40
CA ALA A 739 -12.63 -4.34 0.07
C ALA A 739 -13.26 -5.39 -0.87
N LYS A 740 -12.97 -5.29 -2.17
CA LYS A 740 -13.32 -6.32 -3.15
C LYS A 740 -12.28 -7.45 -3.14
N TYR A 741 -12.71 -8.68 -3.42
CA TYR A 741 -11.85 -9.88 -3.44
C TYR A 741 -12.16 -10.79 -4.63
N TYR A 742 -11.12 -11.43 -5.16
CA TYR A 742 -11.19 -12.43 -6.23
C TYR A 742 -11.24 -13.84 -5.63
N PRO A 743 -12.32 -14.62 -5.82
CA PRO A 743 -12.34 -16.03 -5.46
C PRO A 743 -11.27 -16.82 -6.22
N GLN A 744 -10.50 -17.66 -5.52
CA GLN A 744 -9.33 -18.32 -6.08
C GLN A 744 -9.65 -19.42 -7.11
N ASP A 745 -10.87 -19.97 -7.06
CA ASP A 745 -11.35 -21.10 -7.87
C ASP A 745 -12.36 -20.69 -8.97
N ASP A 746 -12.50 -19.39 -9.26
CA ASP A 746 -13.58 -18.87 -10.11
C ASP A 746 -13.06 -17.87 -11.16
N GLU A 747 -12.97 -18.31 -12.43
CA GLU A 747 -12.48 -17.51 -13.57
C GLU A 747 -13.44 -16.38 -14.02
N ASP A 748 -14.43 -16.03 -13.19
CA ASP A 748 -15.43 -15.01 -13.48
C ASP A 748 -15.15 -13.69 -12.73
N PRO A 749 -14.51 -12.69 -13.37
CA PRO A 749 -14.24 -11.39 -12.74
C PRO A 749 -15.51 -10.59 -12.41
N ALA A 750 -16.70 -10.99 -12.87
CA ALA A 750 -17.96 -10.41 -12.41
C ALA A 750 -18.27 -10.72 -10.92
N LYS A 751 -17.52 -11.64 -10.29
CA LYS A 751 -17.68 -12.07 -8.89
C LYS A 751 -16.75 -11.36 -7.91
N LEU A 752 -16.35 -10.12 -8.19
CA LEU A 752 -15.68 -9.26 -7.21
C LEU A 752 -16.63 -8.90 -6.06
N VAL A 753 -16.69 -9.74 -5.03
CA VAL A 753 -17.57 -9.55 -3.87
C VAL A 753 -16.94 -8.56 -2.89
N LEU A 754 -17.70 -7.52 -2.52
CA LEU A 754 -17.36 -6.65 -1.40
C LEU A 754 -17.51 -7.42 -0.08
N ARG A 755 -16.43 -7.56 0.69
CA ARG A 755 -16.40 -8.32 1.95
C ARG A 755 -15.71 -7.55 3.07
N GLU A 756 -15.99 -7.95 4.30
CA GLU A 756 -15.20 -7.55 5.46
C GLU A 756 -13.87 -8.31 5.48
N PHE A 757 -12.78 -7.59 5.74
CA PHE A 757 -11.47 -8.12 6.04
C PHE A 757 -10.99 -7.62 7.39
N ARG A 758 -10.07 -8.36 8.01
CA ARG A 758 -9.51 -8.06 9.33
C ARG A 758 -8.00 -8.21 9.30
N VAL A 759 -7.29 -7.21 9.81
CA VAL A 759 -5.84 -7.24 10.02
C VAL A 759 -5.53 -7.36 11.51
N SER A 760 -4.52 -8.15 11.83
CA SER A 760 -4.12 -8.43 13.21
C SER A 760 -3.13 -7.41 13.79
N GLY A 761 -2.47 -6.65 12.92
CA GLY A 761 -1.49 -5.62 13.27
C GLY A 761 -0.73 -5.17 12.02
N SER A 762 0.00 -4.06 12.14
CA SER A 762 0.87 -3.57 11.07
C SER A 762 2.15 -4.42 10.95
N ARG A 763 2.91 -4.28 9.87
CA ARG A 763 4.27 -4.84 9.85
C ARG A 763 5.11 -4.11 10.88
N ASN A 764 5.98 -4.81 11.59
CA ASN A 764 6.78 -4.21 12.67
C ASN A 764 7.76 -3.11 12.18
N ASP A 765 8.10 -3.15 10.89
CA ASP A 765 8.93 -2.20 10.13
C ASP A 765 8.14 -1.05 9.47
N SER A 766 6.85 -0.91 9.81
CA SER A 766 6.00 0.18 9.32
C SER A 766 5.81 1.27 10.36
N PHE A 767 5.61 2.51 9.91
CA PHE A 767 5.31 3.61 10.84
C PHE A 767 3.99 3.40 11.59
N SER A 768 3.01 2.69 10.99
CA SER A 768 1.75 2.36 11.66
C SER A 768 1.96 1.54 12.93
N ASN A 769 2.99 0.68 12.96
CA ASN A 769 3.40 -0.06 14.16
C ASN A 769 4.08 0.85 15.20
N VAL A 770 4.79 1.90 14.79
CA VAL A 770 5.36 2.89 15.71
C VAL A 770 4.27 3.79 16.31
N PHE A 771 3.32 4.24 15.49
CA PHE A 771 2.16 5.04 15.93
C PHE A 771 1.19 4.27 16.85
N ASP A 772 1.10 2.94 16.70
CA ASP A 772 0.35 2.05 17.58
C ASP A 772 0.82 2.09 19.06
N TYR A 773 1.99 2.67 19.37
CA TYR A 773 2.50 2.81 20.74
C TYR A 773 1.94 4.00 21.54
N SER A 774 1.43 5.06 20.89
CA SER A 774 0.72 6.17 21.58
C SER A 774 -0.35 5.62 22.55
N ASP A 775 -0.66 6.26 23.66
CA ASP A 775 -1.71 5.76 24.58
C ASP A 775 -3.15 6.11 24.15
N SER A 776 -3.32 6.95 23.11
CA SER A 776 -4.61 7.46 22.65
C SER A 776 -5.29 6.57 21.58
N PRO A 777 -6.63 6.45 21.55
CA PRO A 777 -7.34 5.73 20.47
C PRO A 777 -7.20 6.39 19.09
N VAL A 778 -7.07 7.73 19.07
CA VAL A 778 -6.70 8.52 17.89
C VAL A 778 -5.55 9.44 18.26
N SER A 779 -4.53 9.51 17.41
CA SER A 779 -3.38 10.40 17.59
C SER A 779 -3.09 11.17 16.31
N ALA A 780 -2.52 12.37 16.42
CA ALA A 780 -1.88 13.06 15.31
C ALA A 780 -0.37 13.15 15.55
N PHE A 781 0.41 12.94 14.50
CA PHE A 781 1.86 13.01 14.53
C PHE A 781 2.33 14.10 13.56
N ASP A 782 2.97 15.12 14.12
CA ASP A 782 3.68 16.17 13.39
C ASP A 782 4.94 15.58 12.76
N LEU A 783 5.08 15.72 11.44
CA LEU A 783 6.23 15.25 10.67
C LEU A 783 7.11 16.40 10.17
N THR A 784 6.82 17.63 10.55
CA THR A 784 7.59 18.82 10.15
C THR A 784 8.88 18.96 10.96
N ASP A 785 9.92 19.55 10.35
CA ASP A 785 11.20 19.81 11.04
C ASP A 785 11.10 20.94 12.08
N ASP A 786 10.07 21.80 12.00
CA ASP A 786 9.80 22.91 12.92
C ASP A 786 8.91 22.50 14.13
N GLY A 787 8.57 21.22 14.25
CA GLY A 787 7.75 20.67 15.33
C GLY A 787 8.34 20.84 16.73
N VAL A 788 7.49 20.74 17.76
CA VAL A 788 7.85 21.00 19.18
C VAL A 788 9.03 20.14 19.65
N ASN A 789 9.12 18.90 19.17
CA ASN A 789 10.22 17.98 19.41
C ASN A 789 10.79 17.47 18.09
N ALA A 790 12.12 17.37 18.01
CA ALA A 790 12.80 17.02 16.77
C ALA A 790 12.43 15.61 16.31
N LEU A 791 11.94 15.50 15.06
CA LEU A 791 11.53 14.24 14.47
C LEU A 791 12.65 13.16 14.58
N PRO A 792 12.35 11.92 15.02
CA PRO A 792 13.36 10.87 15.18
C PRO A 792 14.07 10.50 13.87
N ALA A 793 15.35 10.14 13.94
CA ALA A 793 16.15 9.78 12.76
C ALA A 793 15.56 8.63 11.92
N TRP A 794 14.83 7.71 12.57
CA TRP A 794 14.11 6.60 11.92
C TRP A 794 13.00 7.07 10.96
N MET A 795 12.33 8.18 11.27
CA MET A 795 11.25 8.75 10.46
C MET A 795 11.76 9.50 9.22
N ARG A 796 13.05 9.86 9.19
CA ARG A 796 13.78 10.42 8.02
C ARG A 796 14.53 9.34 7.22
N GLN A 797 14.08 8.09 7.32
CA GLN A 797 14.55 6.97 6.52
C GLN A 797 13.35 6.37 5.78
N PRO A 798 13.56 5.67 4.65
CA PRO A 798 12.49 4.91 4.03
C PRO A 798 11.95 3.85 5.00
N GLN A 799 10.63 3.86 5.25
CA GLN A 799 9.91 2.88 6.07
C GLN A 799 8.69 2.39 5.30
N TYR A 800 8.13 1.26 5.71
CA TYR A 800 6.94 0.73 5.05
C TYR A 800 5.65 1.48 5.46
N ASN A 801 4.87 1.90 4.48
CA ASN A 801 3.53 2.47 4.61
C ASN A 801 2.46 1.44 4.24
N ARG A 802 1.44 1.22 5.08
CA ARG A 802 0.28 0.41 4.69
C ARG A 802 -0.60 1.18 3.69
N THR A 803 -0.74 0.64 2.49
CA THR A 803 -1.57 1.20 1.41
C THR A 803 -2.48 0.12 0.83
N ILE A 804 -3.77 0.12 1.22
CA ILE A 804 -4.77 -0.88 0.80
C ILE A 804 -5.82 -0.20 -0.08
N GLY A 805 -5.64 -0.29 -1.39
CA GLY A 805 -6.62 0.17 -2.37
C GLY A 805 -7.90 -0.67 -2.42
N ALA A 806 -8.66 -0.54 -3.51
CA ALA A 806 -10.01 -1.11 -3.62
C ALA A 806 -10.11 -2.66 -3.59
N VAL A 807 -8.99 -3.38 -3.74
CA VAL A 807 -8.94 -4.84 -3.79
C VAL A 807 -7.96 -5.37 -2.75
N PHE A 808 -8.42 -6.30 -1.91
CA PHE A 808 -7.60 -6.92 -0.87
C PHE A 808 -7.50 -8.44 -1.04
N ARG A 809 -6.35 -9.02 -0.70
CA ARG A 809 -6.04 -10.46 -0.68
C ARG A 809 -5.38 -10.80 0.66
N PRO A 810 -6.05 -11.53 1.57
CA PRO A 810 -5.51 -11.84 2.91
C PRO A 810 -4.14 -12.53 2.88
N GLU A 811 -3.89 -13.34 1.85
CA GLU A 811 -2.65 -14.10 1.64
C GLU A 811 -1.44 -13.17 1.39
N LEU A 812 -1.70 -11.91 1.07
CA LEU A 812 -0.72 -10.87 0.79
C LEU A 812 -0.74 -9.75 1.86
N GLU A 813 -1.50 -9.88 2.97
CA GLU A 813 -1.71 -8.81 3.98
C GLU A 813 -0.44 -8.05 4.36
N LYS A 814 0.67 -8.77 4.59
CA LYS A 814 1.96 -8.22 5.02
C LYS A 814 3.02 -8.18 3.91
N SER A 815 2.69 -8.50 2.66
CA SER A 815 3.63 -8.39 1.54
C SER A 815 3.76 -6.95 1.06
N ASP A 816 4.76 -6.71 0.22
CA ASP A 816 5.01 -5.42 -0.43
C ASP A 816 3.92 -5.09 -1.50
N SER A 817 2.86 -5.90 -1.61
CA SER A 817 1.65 -5.59 -2.41
C SER A 817 0.69 -4.63 -1.71
N TYR A 818 0.76 -4.54 -0.37
CA TYR A 818 -0.03 -3.60 0.44
C TYR A 818 0.86 -2.71 1.33
N TYR A 819 2.17 -2.76 1.13
CA TYR A 819 3.11 -1.87 1.78
C TYR A 819 4.10 -1.26 0.78
N GLU A 820 4.20 0.06 0.77
CA GLU A 820 5.19 0.81 -0.01
C GLU A 820 6.30 1.33 0.90
N GLU A 821 7.57 1.22 0.48
CA GLU A 821 8.70 1.82 1.18
C GLU A 821 8.81 3.32 0.82
N MET A 822 8.71 4.21 1.80
CA MET A 822 8.74 5.67 1.60
C MET A 822 9.25 6.43 2.83
N GLU A 823 9.87 7.60 2.63
CA GLU A 823 10.25 8.51 3.73
C GLU A 823 9.03 9.34 4.16
N ILE A 824 8.34 8.93 5.23
CA ILE A 824 6.99 9.44 5.52
C ILE A 824 6.90 10.96 5.64
N ALA A 825 7.91 11.62 6.22
CA ALA A 825 7.99 13.07 6.37
C ALA A 825 8.22 13.83 5.05
N ALA A 826 8.70 13.18 3.99
CA ALA A 826 8.82 13.76 2.65
C ALA A 826 7.50 13.71 1.84
N HIS A 827 6.46 13.07 2.39
CA HIS A 827 5.18 12.80 1.73
C HIS A 827 3.97 13.42 2.44
N TYR A 828 4.01 13.58 3.76
CA TYR A 828 2.96 14.18 4.58
C TYR A 828 3.56 15.07 5.67
N GLU A 829 2.87 16.16 6.03
CA GLU A 829 3.25 17.04 7.16
C GLU A 829 2.61 16.59 8.47
N LEU A 830 1.44 15.97 8.39
CA LEU A 830 0.71 15.43 9.53
C LEU A 830 0.21 14.02 9.19
N VAL A 831 0.31 13.08 10.13
CA VAL A 831 -0.38 11.78 10.01
C VAL A 831 -1.32 11.58 11.19
N LEU A 832 -2.58 11.32 10.90
CA LEU A 832 -3.54 10.81 11.87
C LEU A 832 -3.41 9.29 11.95
N HIS A 833 -3.49 8.75 13.16
CA HIS A 833 -3.44 7.31 13.42
C HIS A 833 -4.63 6.87 14.27
N ILE A 834 -5.34 5.84 13.79
CA ILE A 834 -6.48 5.24 14.48
C ILE A 834 -6.10 3.80 14.87
N LYS A 835 -5.85 3.54 16.15
CA LYS A 835 -5.34 2.24 16.62
C LYS A 835 -6.20 1.03 16.20
N LYS A 836 -7.51 1.23 16.22
CA LYS A 836 -8.48 0.16 16.01
C LYS A 836 -9.63 0.63 15.15
N THR A 837 -9.89 -0.12 14.09
CA THR A 837 -10.91 0.20 13.11
C THR A 837 -11.99 -0.88 12.98
N SER A 838 -13.10 -0.50 12.39
CA SER A 838 -14.21 -1.34 11.99
C SER A 838 -14.62 -1.05 10.53
N ARG A 839 -15.29 -2.01 9.93
CA ARG A 839 -15.75 -1.94 8.55
C ARG A 839 -16.71 -0.76 8.35
N ALA A 840 -16.44 0.07 7.33
CA ALA A 840 -17.40 1.05 6.81
C ALA A 840 -18.69 0.34 6.40
N ARG A 841 -19.84 0.95 6.69
CA ARG A 841 -21.16 0.32 6.56
C ARG A 841 -21.76 0.68 5.21
N PRO A 842 -21.93 -0.26 4.25
CA PRO A 842 -22.60 0.06 3.00
C PRO A 842 -24.04 0.54 3.24
N LEU A 843 -24.56 1.43 2.40
CA LEU A 843 -25.99 1.81 2.42
C LEU A 843 -26.91 0.62 2.09
N GLY A 844 -26.34 -0.47 1.58
CA GLY A 844 -27.04 -1.63 1.04
C GLY A 844 -27.39 -1.41 -0.44
N PRO A 845 -27.91 -2.43 -1.14
CA PRO A 845 -28.43 -2.21 -2.48
C PRO A 845 -29.63 -1.24 -2.39
N VAL A 846 -29.46 -0.02 -2.91
CA VAL A 846 -30.59 0.79 -3.37
C VAL A 846 -31.27 -0.03 -4.46
N ALA A 847 -32.29 -0.79 -4.07
CA ALA A 847 -32.78 -1.89 -4.88
C ALA A 847 -33.70 -1.35 -5.98
N ARG A 848 -33.06 -0.90 -7.06
CA ARG A 848 -33.68 -0.49 -8.33
C ARG A 848 -34.40 -1.66 -9.00
N PHE A 849 -35.51 -2.11 -8.42
CA PHE A 849 -36.38 -3.13 -8.98
C PHE A 849 -37.07 -2.58 -10.23
N ARG A 850 -36.45 -2.78 -11.39
CA ARG A 850 -37.14 -2.62 -12.67
C ARG A 850 -38.18 -3.74 -12.78
N PHE A 851 -39.44 -3.37 -13.05
CA PHE A 851 -40.55 -4.31 -13.24
C PHE A 851 -40.22 -5.44 -14.24
N GLY A 852 -39.47 -5.10 -15.30
CA GLY A 852 -38.80 -6.09 -16.16
C GLY A 852 -39.68 -6.73 -17.23
N ALA A 853 -40.70 -6.01 -17.72
CA ALA A 853 -41.52 -6.43 -18.86
C ALA A 853 -41.42 -5.43 -20.02
N LYS A 854 -41.40 -5.93 -21.26
CA LYS A 854 -41.61 -5.14 -22.49
C LYS A 854 -43.07 -5.22 -22.90
N PHE A 855 -43.62 -4.12 -23.42
CA PHE A 855 -45.02 -4.00 -23.82
C PHE A 855 -45.15 -3.66 -25.31
N GLU A 856 -46.17 -4.19 -25.95
CA GLU A 856 -46.65 -3.77 -27.28
C GLU A 856 -47.74 -2.70 -27.13
N GLU A 857 -47.74 -1.69 -28.00
CA GLU A 857 -48.91 -0.84 -28.18
C GLU A 857 -49.96 -1.59 -29.01
N SER A 858 -51.23 -1.46 -28.62
CA SER A 858 -52.34 -1.94 -29.43
C SER A 858 -52.67 -0.89 -30.50
N ASP A 859 -52.28 -1.14 -31.75
CA ASP A 859 -52.65 -0.29 -32.88
C ASP A 859 -54.17 -0.05 -32.92
N GLU A 860 -54.59 1.21 -32.91
CA GLU A 860 -55.98 1.62 -33.15
C GLU A 860 -56.35 1.39 -34.63
N GLY A 861 -56.53 0.14 -35.06
CA GLY A 861 -56.67 -0.08 -36.51
C GLY A 861 -56.89 -1.47 -37.09
N SER A 862 -57.58 -2.41 -36.44
CA SER A 862 -58.21 -3.50 -37.22
C SER A 862 -59.54 -4.01 -36.65
N LYS A 863 -60.59 -3.92 -37.46
CA LYS A 863 -61.87 -4.60 -37.25
C LYS A 863 -61.93 -5.84 -38.15
N SER A 864 -61.72 -7.02 -37.61
CA SER A 864 -62.34 -8.25 -38.14
C SER A 864 -62.33 -9.41 -37.13
N ASP A 865 -63.50 -10.04 -37.03
CA ASP A 865 -63.74 -11.43 -36.65
C ASP A 865 -63.70 -11.89 -35.18
N SER A 866 -64.93 -11.99 -34.65
CA SER A 866 -65.43 -13.02 -33.73
C SER A 866 -65.17 -12.91 -32.21
N GLN A 867 -66.02 -12.09 -31.58
CA GLN A 867 -66.75 -12.33 -30.31
C GLN A 867 -65.96 -12.66 -29.01
N ASN A 868 -66.23 -11.80 -28.01
CA ASN A 868 -66.11 -12.01 -26.55
C ASN A 868 -64.79 -11.68 -25.79
N LEU A 869 -63.89 -10.86 -26.33
CA LEU A 869 -62.94 -10.07 -25.52
C LEU A 869 -62.77 -8.66 -26.08
N ALA A 870 -63.60 -7.73 -25.62
CA ALA A 870 -63.68 -6.34 -26.09
C ALA A 870 -63.10 -5.33 -25.09
N ASN A 871 -61.98 -5.68 -24.43
CA ASN A 871 -61.31 -4.84 -23.44
C ASN A 871 -59.90 -4.49 -23.94
N GLY A 872 -59.54 -3.21 -23.80
CA GLY A 872 -58.16 -2.73 -23.98
C GLY A 872 -57.22 -3.28 -22.91
N GLY A 873 -55.93 -2.99 -23.03
CA GLY A 873 -54.93 -3.44 -22.05
C GLY A 873 -53.50 -3.44 -22.57
N ALA A 874 -52.55 -3.29 -21.65
CA ALA A 874 -51.13 -3.36 -21.97
C ALA A 874 -50.70 -4.83 -22.16
N ARG A 875 -50.37 -5.23 -23.39
CA ARG A 875 -49.92 -6.60 -23.70
C ARG A 875 -48.42 -6.73 -23.41
N ILE A 876 -48.05 -7.75 -22.63
CA ILE A 876 -46.66 -8.09 -22.36
C ILE A 876 -46.09 -8.85 -23.56
N ASN A 877 -45.08 -8.28 -24.23
CA ASN A 877 -44.34 -8.92 -25.31
C ASN A 877 -43.28 -9.87 -24.73
N SER A 878 -42.47 -9.41 -23.77
CA SER A 878 -41.49 -10.25 -23.09
C SER A 878 -41.33 -9.90 -21.61
N VAL A 879 -40.88 -10.88 -20.84
CA VAL A 879 -40.54 -10.78 -19.42
C VAL A 879 -39.06 -11.10 -19.27
N ALA A 880 -38.31 -10.28 -18.54
CA ALA A 880 -36.90 -10.51 -18.27
C ALA A 880 -36.72 -11.55 -17.17
N GLU A 881 -35.73 -12.43 -17.30
CA GLU A 881 -35.41 -13.43 -16.27
C GLU A 881 -35.00 -12.75 -14.95
N LYS A 882 -35.41 -13.36 -13.83
CA LYS A 882 -35.23 -12.92 -12.45
C LYS A 882 -35.82 -11.53 -12.14
N SER A 883 -36.71 -11.03 -13.00
CA SER A 883 -37.42 -9.76 -12.79
C SER A 883 -38.58 -9.87 -11.82
N LEU A 884 -39.07 -8.72 -11.33
CA LEU A 884 -40.27 -8.66 -10.52
C LEU A 884 -41.50 -9.23 -11.27
N ALA A 885 -41.62 -8.96 -12.58
CA ALA A 885 -42.69 -9.51 -13.42
C ALA A 885 -42.63 -11.05 -13.51
N GLU A 886 -41.44 -11.66 -13.63
CA GLU A 886 -41.30 -13.13 -13.62
C GLU A 886 -41.64 -13.71 -12.24
N LEU A 887 -41.17 -13.07 -11.16
CA LEU A 887 -41.48 -13.48 -9.78
C LEU A 887 -42.98 -13.38 -9.46
N CYS A 888 -43.68 -12.39 -10.03
CA CYS A 888 -45.13 -12.29 -10.01
C CYS A 888 -45.84 -13.34 -10.90
N GLY A 889 -45.12 -14.14 -11.70
CA GLY A 889 -45.69 -15.18 -12.57
C GLY A 889 -46.36 -14.65 -13.85
N LEU A 890 -46.01 -13.42 -14.25
CA LEU A 890 -46.41 -12.82 -15.53
C LEU A 890 -45.62 -13.47 -16.68
N LYS A 891 -46.22 -13.49 -17.87
CA LYS A 891 -45.66 -14.13 -19.07
C LYS A 891 -45.88 -13.26 -20.30
N SER A 892 -45.06 -13.51 -21.32
CA SER A 892 -45.36 -13.08 -22.69
C SER A 892 -46.79 -13.51 -23.07
N GLY A 893 -47.56 -12.60 -23.67
CA GLY A 893 -48.96 -12.79 -24.03
C GLY A 893 -49.99 -12.34 -22.99
N ASP A 894 -49.60 -12.17 -21.72
CA ASP A 894 -50.51 -11.64 -20.69
C ASP A 894 -50.91 -10.18 -20.98
N ARG A 895 -52.14 -9.80 -20.64
CA ARG A 895 -52.65 -8.42 -20.77
C ARG A 895 -52.98 -7.84 -19.40
N ILE A 896 -52.41 -6.68 -19.08
CA ILE A 896 -52.79 -5.91 -17.89
C ILE A 896 -53.97 -5.02 -18.26
N VAL A 897 -55.09 -5.18 -17.57
CA VAL A 897 -56.38 -4.50 -17.86
C VAL A 897 -56.82 -3.57 -16.74
N GLY A 898 -56.15 -3.57 -15.59
CA GLY A 898 -56.41 -2.59 -14.54
C GLY A 898 -55.40 -2.57 -13.40
N ILE A 899 -55.36 -1.47 -12.65
CA ILE A 899 -54.53 -1.26 -11.46
C ILE A 899 -55.33 -0.50 -10.41
N GLU A 900 -55.39 -0.98 -9.16
CA GLU A 900 -56.22 -0.40 -8.08
C GLU A 900 -57.68 -0.09 -8.51
N ASP A 901 -58.25 -0.99 -9.32
CA ASP A 901 -59.59 -0.88 -9.93
C ASP A 901 -59.77 0.25 -10.98
N GLU A 902 -58.72 0.97 -11.36
CA GLU A 902 -58.71 1.78 -12.60
C GLU A 902 -58.51 0.90 -13.84
N GLU A 903 -59.22 1.21 -14.94
CA GLU A 903 -59.12 0.48 -16.20
C GLU A 903 -57.89 0.93 -17.02
N ILE A 904 -57.05 -0.02 -17.40
CA ILE A 904 -55.88 0.20 -18.24
C ILE A 904 -56.23 -0.22 -19.67
N VAL A 905 -56.25 0.73 -20.61
CA VAL A 905 -56.58 0.46 -22.02
C VAL A 905 -55.35 0.44 -22.95
N SER A 906 -54.20 1.00 -22.53
CA SER A 906 -52.97 1.04 -23.35
C SER A 906 -51.68 0.85 -22.55
N ALA A 907 -50.59 0.49 -23.24
CA ALA A 907 -49.25 0.38 -22.65
C ALA A 907 -48.70 1.74 -22.17
N SER A 908 -49.06 2.84 -22.83
CA SER A 908 -48.69 4.20 -22.41
C SER A 908 -49.39 4.60 -21.10
N GLN A 909 -50.71 4.35 -21.00
CA GLN A 909 -51.47 4.57 -19.76
C GLN A 909 -50.95 3.69 -18.62
N PHE A 910 -50.59 2.43 -18.89
CA PHE A 910 -50.00 1.55 -17.87
C PHE A 910 -48.65 2.08 -17.34
N LYS A 911 -47.75 2.52 -18.22
CA LYS A 911 -46.48 3.14 -17.82
C LYS A 911 -46.70 4.41 -17.00
N LYS A 912 -47.69 5.23 -17.39
CA LYS A 912 -48.05 6.45 -16.65
C LYS A 912 -48.60 6.12 -15.27
N ALA A 913 -49.56 5.20 -15.16
CA ALA A 913 -50.13 4.79 -13.87
C ALA A 913 -49.07 4.17 -12.94
N LEU A 914 -48.12 3.39 -13.48
CA LEU A 914 -46.95 2.90 -12.70
C LEU A 914 -46.04 4.03 -12.21
N ALA A 915 -45.87 5.11 -12.99
CA ALA A 915 -45.07 6.28 -12.61
C ALA A 915 -45.80 7.22 -11.62
N GLU A 916 -47.12 7.11 -11.50
CA GLU A 916 -47.96 7.87 -10.57
C GLU A 916 -48.18 7.12 -9.23
N ILE A 917 -47.59 5.93 -9.04
CA ILE A 917 -47.55 5.23 -7.76
C ILE A 917 -46.50 5.87 -6.85
N ASP A 918 -46.95 6.88 -6.09
CA ASP A 918 -46.18 7.68 -5.14
C ASP A 918 -46.22 7.15 -3.69
N ARG A 919 -46.77 5.94 -3.46
CA ARG A 919 -47.13 5.48 -2.11
C ARG A 919 -46.75 4.04 -1.76
N PRO A 920 -46.39 3.80 -0.48
CA PRO A 920 -46.20 2.45 0.04
C PRO A 920 -47.52 1.70 0.00
N GLY A 921 -47.56 0.51 -0.59
CA GLY A 921 -48.82 -0.20 -0.73
C GLY A 921 -48.74 -1.56 -1.42
N SER A 922 -49.88 -2.24 -1.42
CA SER A 922 -50.10 -3.45 -2.22
C SER A 922 -51.07 -3.09 -3.34
N TYR A 923 -50.56 -2.92 -4.55
CA TYR A 923 -51.31 -2.49 -5.72
C TYR A 923 -51.87 -3.69 -6.50
N LYS A 924 -53.19 -3.75 -6.63
CA LYS A 924 -53.97 -4.79 -7.28
C LYS A 924 -53.88 -4.67 -8.80
N LEU A 925 -53.05 -5.50 -9.42
CA LEU A 925 -52.96 -5.65 -10.88
C LEU A 925 -53.98 -6.67 -11.37
N SER A 926 -54.93 -6.22 -12.19
CA SER A 926 -55.88 -7.09 -12.90
C SER A 926 -55.29 -7.50 -14.24
N VAL A 927 -55.11 -8.81 -14.43
CA VAL A 927 -54.45 -9.39 -15.60
C VAL A 927 -55.34 -10.43 -16.26
N VAL A 928 -55.49 -10.36 -17.57
CA VAL A 928 -56.21 -11.35 -18.38
C VAL A 928 -55.19 -12.18 -19.15
N ARG A 929 -55.24 -13.50 -18.95
CA ARG A 929 -54.41 -14.47 -19.68
C ARG A 929 -55.24 -15.10 -20.80
N THR A 930 -54.96 -14.70 -22.04
CA THR A 930 -55.46 -15.38 -23.24
C THR A 930 -54.47 -16.46 -23.67
N SER A 931 -54.90 -17.72 -23.74
CA SER A 931 -54.07 -18.77 -24.33
C SER A 931 -54.20 -18.75 -25.86
N ASP A 932 -53.09 -18.56 -26.57
CA ASP A 932 -53.06 -18.50 -28.05
C ASP A 932 -53.45 -19.83 -28.75
N GLN A 933 -53.85 -20.87 -27.99
CA GLN A 933 -54.19 -22.21 -28.50
C GLN A 933 -55.67 -22.58 -28.49
N LEU A 934 -56.59 -21.77 -27.94
CA LEU A 934 -58.02 -22.15 -27.87
C LEU A 934 -58.97 -21.04 -28.34
N LYS A 935 -59.35 -21.10 -29.62
CA LYS A 935 -60.58 -20.48 -30.12
C LYS A 935 -61.79 -21.06 -29.37
N GLY A 936 -62.29 -20.34 -28.35
CA GLY A 936 -63.58 -20.63 -27.71
C GLY A 936 -63.56 -21.07 -26.25
N GLN A 937 -62.49 -20.85 -25.47
CA GLN A 937 -62.57 -20.94 -24.00
C GLN A 937 -62.50 -19.56 -23.34
N ALA A 938 -63.16 -19.43 -22.18
CA ALA A 938 -63.26 -18.18 -21.45
C ALA A 938 -61.89 -17.71 -20.93
N ALA A 939 -61.64 -16.41 -21.00
CA ALA A 939 -60.41 -15.82 -20.51
C ALA A 939 -60.27 -15.99 -18.99
N GLU A 940 -59.10 -16.40 -18.53
CA GLU A 940 -58.81 -16.50 -17.10
C GLU A 940 -58.34 -15.12 -16.60
N GLN A 941 -59.22 -14.41 -15.89
CA GLN A 941 -58.86 -13.18 -15.20
C GLN A 941 -58.18 -13.53 -13.87
N ARG A 942 -56.94 -13.07 -13.70
CA ARG A 942 -56.13 -13.23 -12.50
C ARG A 942 -55.86 -11.88 -11.86
N ILE A 943 -55.79 -11.88 -10.53
CA ILE A 943 -55.40 -10.73 -9.75
C ILE A 943 -54.00 -11.01 -9.18
N PHE A 944 -53.08 -10.12 -9.47
CA PHE A 944 -51.75 -10.07 -8.89
C PHE A 944 -51.65 -8.87 -7.95
N TYR A 945 -50.77 -8.93 -6.96
CA TYR A 945 -50.53 -7.83 -6.04
C TYR A 945 -49.07 -7.40 -6.16
N LEU A 946 -48.85 -6.19 -6.66
CA LEU A 946 -47.56 -5.53 -6.68
C LEU A 946 -47.32 -4.91 -5.31
N LEU A 947 -46.41 -5.48 -4.53
CA LEU A 947 -46.01 -4.87 -3.27
C LEU A 947 -44.96 -3.79 -3.55
N VAL A 948 -45.30 -2.53 -3.27
CA VAL A 948 -44.41 -1.37 -3.29
C VAL A 948 -44.01 -1.06 -1.85
N PRO A 949 -42.77 -1.38 -1.43
CA PRO A 949 -42.26 -1.04 -0.11
C PRO A 949 -42.13 0.48 0.07
N GLN A 950 -42.13 0.93 1.33
CA GLN A 950 -41.98 2.34 1.72
C GLN A 950 -40.86 3.07 0.96
N TRP A 951 -39.69 2.46 0.86
CA TRP A 951 -38.49 3.04 0.23
C TRP A 951 -38.47 3.01 -1.31
N ILE A 952 -39.50 2.46 -1.98
CA ILE A 952 -39.70 2.61 -3.43
C ILE A 952 -40.69 3.76 -3.74
N ALA A 953 -41.44 4.20 -2.72
CA ALA A 953 -42.52 5.16 -2.86
C ALA A 953 -42.18 6.55 -2.31
N ASP A 954 -41.40 6.61 -1.23
CA ASP A 954 -40.72 7.82 -0.76
C ASP A 954 -39.56 8.20 -1.71
#